data_AF-A0A0V1P317-F1
#
_entry.id   AF-A0A0V1P317-F1
#
_cell.length_a   1.000
_cell.length_b   1.000
_cell.length_c   1.000
_cell.angle_alpha   90.00
_cell.angle_beta   90.00
_cell.angle_gamma   90.00
#
_symmetry.space_group_name_H-M   'P 1'
#
loop_
_entity.id
_entity.type
_entity.pdbx_description
1 polymer ?
#
loop_
_entity_poly.entity_id
_entity_poly.type
_entity_poly.pdbx_seq_one_letter_code
_entity_poly.pdbx_strand_id
1 'polypeptide(L)'
;LYVQKMKISSLCLDDVLENSPQVSFLIFPFYLLYILKGQQHNNFLMHSIVPSFVIAGQCISLIGVKIFNVKCYQKQTRCMLKVFEEDAKLLHEYVNQFQDQLESLVAAQKQVAQSMEKLSAFLGSYSRVCFPLALNDLEFPALLEKFQGRICELGSWMNLMVQQLRNCVLYPVNKLLSRLVELENHKEEYDELSDDLNTALLKLVKLSPKCPAKKVEEIGTEYGLMRQRFHQAGLNYFTMLNLLQYQRRIAVVEPLLSLMYAYRSFFRMGNQCMSHDEELDDFFTRVQEQIQSFHIEQQAYGQSTQDYMKTVEEIGRLQPDIYYAEGSLLDKFTAEKNPIRHKRGYLFFKSKTALLTKWDRIYFYTENRNLVSQGRDDIASQILLEIDNTVHASFADHEERRYCFSIGCANAEFKKQFIFQAICEKDCREWIEAINYISQHGNESPYRERLSTVENTSPPTEPTPDNNSTSERAFGGKSDNSSVISFGATTTTPIQFDMLNWSDEEELPTDTTLLSSSEEEMQMMNTFEVKFLGCMEVENDRRETTAHDAIRQVLQARMVHNIIRAVDMKMLLAGKPADQLRLLHPDSGRLKARFAMVDLVYWTSHANNERVLAFTVRRRGRKEGGKNLFICYVLESTGCEAASEICDAIAESVKTALQSFPINTPS
;
A
#
# COMPACT_ATOMS: atom_id res chain seq x y z
N LEU A 1 -42.49 59.58 18.48
CA LEU A 1 -43.04 60.22 19.71
C LEU A 1 -44.43 59.72 20.12
N TYR A 2 -45.37 59.43 19.20
CA TYR A 2 -46.65 58.76 19.58
C TYR A 2 -46.51 57.24 19.86
N VAL A 3 -45.43 56.60 19.38
CA VAL A 3 -45.16 55.15 19.57
C VAL A 3 -44.44 54.85 20.90
N GLN A 4 -43.92 55.86 21.59
CA GLN A 4 -43.20 55.67 22.86
C GLN A 4 -44.12 55.63 24.09
N LYS A 5 -45.44 55.80 23.90
CA LYS A 5 -46.44 55.83 24.98
C LYS A 5 -47.35 54.60 25.08
N MET A 6 -47.26 53.62 24.19
CA MET A 6 -47.97 52.34 24.36
C MET A 6 -47.05 51.27 24.95
N LYS A 7 -46.65 51.46 26.21
CA LYS A 7 -46.43 50.34 27.12
C LYS A 7 -47.82 49.85 27.54
N ILE A 8 -48.47 49.07 26.69
CA ILE A 8 -49.60 48.26 27.12
C ILE A 8 -48.96 47.03 27.78
N SER A 9 -49.09 46.94 29.10
CA SER A 9 -48.73 45.76 29.88
C SER A 9 -49.53 44.56 29.37
N SER A 10 -48.90 43.39 29.27
CA SER A 10 -49.51 42.15 28.75
C SER A 10 -50.81 41.76 29.43
N LEU A 11 -51.02 42.19 30.69
CA LEU A 11 -52.27 41.99 31.44
C LEU A 11 -53.47 42.75 30.88
N CYS A 12 -53.28 43.87 30.17
CA CYS A 12 -54.38 44.70 29.69
C CYS A 12 -54.94 44.21 28.34
N LEU A 13 -54.18 43.39 27.60
CA LEU A 13 -54.64 42.80 26.34
C LEU A 13 -55.57 41.61 26.59
N ASP A 14 -55.28 40.80 27.61
CA ASP A 14 -56.13 39.67 28.00
C ASP A 14 -57.52 40.15 28.47
N ASP A 15 -57.58 41.20 29.29
CA ASP A 15 -58.84 41.81 29.77
C ASP A 15 -59.69 42.45 28.64
N VAL A 16 -59.05 42.99 27.59
CA VAL A 16 -59.74 43.61 26.45
C VAL A 16 -60.24 42.56 25.45
N LEU A 17 -59.54 41.43 25.32
CA LEU A 17 -59.89 40.33 24.41
C LEU A 17 -60.92 39.37 25.00
N GLU A 18 -60.99 39.24 26.33
CA GLU A 18 -62.03 38.44 27.02
C GLU A 18 -63.42 39.08 26.93
N ASN A 19 -63.49 40.41 26.83
CA ASN A 19 -64.74 41.17 26.92
C ASN A 19 -65.33 41.64 25.57
N SER A 20 -64.66 41.43 24.43
CA SER A 20 -65.21 41.81 23.11
C SER A 20 -64.58 41.04 21.93
N PRO A 21 -65.18 39.91 21.49
CA PRO A 21 -64.65 39.09 20.39
C PRO A 21 -64.65 39.78 19.01
N GLN A 22 -65.32 40.93 18.87
CA GLN A 22 -65.34 41.72 17.64
C GLN A 22 -64.09 42.62 17.48
N VAL A 23 -63.41 42.99 18.57
CA VAL A 23 -62.22 43.87 18.53
C VAL A 23 -60.96 43.10 18.07
N SER A 24 -60.89 41.80 18.41
CA SER A 24 -59.82 40.89 17.99
C SER A 24 -59.70 40.75 16.46
N PHE A 25 -60.82 40.90 15.74
CA PHE A 25 -60.89 40.76 14.29
C PHE A 25 -60.36 41.98 13.50
N LEU A 26 -60.35 43.17 14.10
CA LEU A 26 -59.87 44.40 13.45
C LEU A 26 -58.36 44.63 13.61
N ILE A 27 -57.76 44.09 14.68
CA ILE A 27 -56.32 44.23 14.96
C ILE A 27 -55.49 43.17 14.21
N PHE A 28 -56.10 42.02 13.88
CA PHE A 28 -55.46 40.85 13.28
C PHE A 28 -54.80 41.10 11.91
N PRO A 29 -55.43 41.80 10.94
CA PRO A 29 -54.82 42.06 9.64
C PRO A 29 -53.66 43.06 9.73
N PHE A 30 -53.77 44.04 10.64
CA PHE A 30 -52.74 45.07 10.84
C PHE A 30 -51.48 44.53 11.50
N TYR A 31 -51.61 43.56 12.42
CA TYR A 31 -50.47 42.92 13.07
C TYR A 31 -49.71 41.96 12.13
N LEU A 32 -50.43 41.26 11.25
CA LEU A 32 -49.84 40.41 10.22
C LEU A 32 -49.09 41.25 9.15
N LEU A 33 -49.63 42.41 8.77
CA LEU A 33 -48.98 43.38 7.89
C LEU A 33 -47.72 44.01 8.51
N TYR A 34 -47.68 44.21 9.83
CA TYR A 34 -46.51 44.70 10.54
C TYR A 34 -45.35 43.69 10.52
N ILE A 35 -45.65 42.39 10.70
CA ILE A 35 -44.65 41.31 10.61
C ILE A 35 -44.12 41.16 9.17
N LEU A 36 -44.98 41.30 8.15
CA LEU A 36 -44.58 41.21 6.75
C LEU A 36 -43.77 42.43 6.27
N LYS A 37 -44.02 43.64 6.80
CA LYS A 37 -43.25 44.86 6.45
C LYS A 37 -41.90 44.98 7.18
N GLY A 38 -41.72 44.29 8.32
CA GLY A 38 -40.47 44.33 9.11
C GLY A 38 -39.29 43.57 8.48
N GLN A 39 -39.50 42.84 7.38
CA GLN A 39 -38.50 41.98 6.71
C GLN A 39 -37.56 42.71 5.73
N GLN A 40 -37.60 44.04 5.65
CA GLN A 40 -36.87 44.80 4.62
C GLN A 40 -35.52 45.42 5.04
N HIS A 41 -35.00 45.18 6.25
CA HIS A 41 -33.66 45.67 6.61
C HIS A 41 -32.71 44.57 7.08
N ASN A 42 -31.64 44.39 6.30
CA ASN A 42 -30.54 43.44 6.47
C ASN A 42 -29.74 43.67 7.77
N ASN A 43 -29.13 42.58 8.24
CA ASN A 43 -28.06 42.46 9.26
C ASN A 43 -28.40 42.20 10.73
N PHE A 44 -29.57 41.61 11.06
CA PHE A 44 -29.86 41.19 12.46
C PHE A 44 -30.48 39.77 12.56
N LEU A 45 -29.92 38.77 11.87
CA LEU A 45 -30.53 37.42 11.86
C LEU A 45 -30.32 36.60 13.15
N MET A 46 -29.21 36.74 13.89
CA MET A 46 -28.95 35.85 15.04
C MET A 46 -29.72 36.24 16.33
N HIS A 47 -30.01 37.53 16.58
CA HIS A 47 -30.69 37.96 17.81
C HIS A 47 -32.23 37.95 17.73
N SER A 48 -32.81 37.77 16.54
CA SER A 48 -34.28 37.83 16.32
C SER A 48 -34.99 36.47 16.21
N ILE A 49 -34.25 35.36 16.11
CA ILE A 49 -34.85 34.03 15.90
C ILE A 49 -35.57 33.54 17.18
N VAL A 50 -34.93 33.67 18.35
CA VAL A 50 -35.47 33.16 19.62
C VAL A 50 -36.79 33.85 20.03
N PRO A 51 -36.94 35.20 19.97
CA PRO A 51 -38.22 35.86 20.25
C PRO A 51 -39.32 35.46 19.27
N SER A 52 -38.98 35.23 18.00
CA SER A 52 -39.94 34.87 16.94
C SER A 52 -40.52 33.47 17.15
N PHE A 53 -39.72 32.49 17.60
CA PHE A 53 -40.20 31.15 17.95
C PHE A 53 -41.14 31.15 19.16
N VAL A 54 -40.87 32.01 20.15
CA VAL A 54 -41.71 32.17 21.36
C VAL A 54 -43.05 32.81 21.01
N ILE A 55 -43.05 33.90 20.23
CA ILE A 55 -44.27 34.59 19.79
C ILE A 55 -45.14 33.65 18.94
N ALA A 56 -44.53 32.93 18.01
CA ALA A 56 -45.26 31.99 17.18
C ALA A 56 -45.79 30.79 17.99
N GLY A 57 -45.15 30.42 19.11
CA GLY A 57 -45.66 29.41 20.05
C GLY A 57 -46.89 29.89 20.83
N GLN A 58 -46.90 31.16 21.24
CA GLN A 58 -48.05 31.79 21.88
C GLN A 58 -49.24 31.94 20.91
N CYS A 59 -49.01 32.25 19.63
CA CYS A 59 -50.08 32.26 18.63
C CYS A 59 -50.70 30.86 18.43
N ILE A 60 -49.92 29.77 18.50
CA ILE A 60 -50.46 28.40 18.42
C ILE A 60 -51.28 28.06 19.66
N SER A 61 -50.88 28.47 20.87
CA SER A 61 -51.70 28.24 22.07
C SER A 61 -53.03 29.02 22.05
N LEU A 62 -53.05 30.18 21.39
CA LEU A 62 -54.26 31.00 21.16
C LEU A 62 -55.16 30.47 20.02
N ILE A 63 -54.59 29.80 19.00
CA ILE A 63 -55.29 29.34 17.78
C ILE A 63 -55.61 27.84 17.80
N GLY A 64 -54.96 27.05 18.67
CA GLY A 64 -55.14 25.60 18.77
C GLY A 64 -56.62 25.21 18.84
N VAL A 65 -56.98 24.12 18.17
CA VAL A 65 -58.38 23.67 18.12
C VAL A 65 -58.83 23.43 19.56
N LYS A 66 -59.71 24.32 20.07
CA LYS A 66 -60.21 24.24 21.44
C LYS A 66 -60.94 22.92 21.62
N ILE A 67 -60.29 21.99 22.33
CA ILE A 67 -60.77 20.64 22.66
C ILE A 67 -62.17 20.68 23.29
N PHE A 68 -62.50 21.75 24.02
CA PHE A 68 -63.83 21.98 24.60
C PHE A 68 -64.97 22.13 23.58
N ASN A 69 -64.69 22.57 22.35
CA ASN A 69 -65.73 22.77 21.32
C ASN A 69 -66.12 21.50 20.57
N VAL A 70 -65.41 20.38 20.77
CA VAL A 70 -65.71 19.08 20.13
C VAL A 70 -67.13 18.60 20.48
N LYS A 71 -67.60 18.87 21.71
CA LYS A 71 -68.96 18.47 22.16
C LYS A 71 -70.10 19.20 21.45
N CYS A 72 -69.85 20.39 20.91
CA CYS A 72 -70.90 21.28 20.39
C CYS A 72 -71.02 21.28 18.86
N TYR A 73 -70.13 20.59 18.13
CA TYR A 73 -70.19 20.45 16.65
C TYR A 73 -70.57 21.74 15.90
N GLN A 74 -70.06 22.88 16.38
CA GLN A 74 -70.40 24.18 15.80
C GLN A 74 -69.74 24.29 14.42
N LYS A 75 -70.45 24.86 13.45
CA LYS A 75 -69.92 25.09 12.08
C LYS A 75 -68.56 25.80 12.09
N GLN A 76 -68.32 26.68 13.07
CA GLN A 76 -67.06 27.39 13.26
C GLN A 76 -65.88 26.46 13.58
N THR A 77 -66.08 25.39 14.36
CA THR A 77 -65.05 24.39 14.66
C THR A 77 -64.65 23.59 13.41
N ARG A 78 -65.61 23.26 12.54
CA ARG A 78 -65.32 22.60 11.26
C ARG A 78 -64.55 23.50 10.28
N CYS A 79 -64.83 24.80 10.24
CA CYS A 79 -64.05 25.72 9.41
C CYS A 79 -62.59 25.80 9.86
N MET A 80 -62.35 25.88 11.18
CA MET A 80 -60.99 25.87 11.73
C MET A 80 -60.28 24.53 11.48
N LEU A 81 -60.99 23.40 11.64
CA LEU A 81 -60.43 22.07 11.38
C LEU A 81 -59.90 21.95 9.95
N LYS A 82 -60.68 22.41 8.95
CA LYS A 82 -60.25 22.41 7.54
C LYS A 82 -58.98 23.20 7.29
N VAL A 83 -58.74 24.30 8.03
CA VAL A 83 -57.50 25.07 7.91
C VAL A 83 -56.31 24.27 8.44
N PHE A 84 -56.49 23.56 9.56
CA PHE A 84 -55.46 22.66 10.11
C PHE A 84 -55.18 21.46 9.20
N GLU A 85 -56.22 20.89 8.58
CA GLU A 85 -56.10 19.81 7.59
C GLU A 85 -55.30 20.25 6.36
N GLU A 86 -55.60 21.44 5.83
CA GLU A 86 -54.88 21.98 4.68
C GLU A 86 -53.41 22.29 5.03
N ASP A 87 -53.14 22.88 6.20
CA ASP A 87 -51.77 23.12 6.69
C ASP A 87 -51.01 21.79 6.88
N ALA A 88 -51.65 20.76 7.41
CA ALA A 88 -51.05 19.43 7.57
C ALA A 88 -50.73 18.78 6.23
N LYS A 89 -51.61 18.92 5.22
CA LYS A 89 -51.39 18.42 3.86
C LYS A 89 -50.19 19.12 3.19
N LEU A 90 -50.16 20.45 3.22
CA LEU A 90 -49.03 21.23 2.69
C LEU A 90 -47.72 20.88 3.39
N LEU A 91 -47.76 20.68 4.71
CA LEU A 91 -46.60 20.23 5.47
C LEU A 91 -46.15 18.82 5.02
N HIS A 92 -47.07 17.89 4.80
CA HIS A 92 -46.74 16.54 4.33
C HIS A 92 -46.05 16.58 2.95
N GLU A 93 -46.58 17.35 2.01
CA GLU A 93 -45.96 17.54 0.68
C GLU A 93 -44.56 18.15 0.79
N TYR A 94 -44.38 19.19 1.62
CA TYR A 94 -43.08 19.82 1.83
C TYR A 94 -42.07 18.88 2.50
N VAL A 95 -42.47 18.15 3.55
CA VAL A 95 -41.56 17.28 4.31
C VAL A 95 -41.11 16.09 3.46
N ASN A 96 -41.98 15.55 2.59
CA ASN A 96 -41.58 14.54 1.61
C ASN A 96 -40.48 15.07 0.67
N GLN A 97 -40.68 16.24 0.08
CA GLN A 97 -39.64 16.85 -0.77
C GLN A 97 -38.36 17.16 0.01
N PHE A 98 -38.49 17.61 1.26
CA PHE A 98 -37.34 17.89 2.12
C PHE A 98 -36.55 16.62 2.43
N GLN A 99 -37.24 15.51 2.74
CA GLN A 99 -36.62 14.20 2.92
C GLN A 99 -35.87 13.78 1.66
N ASP A 100 -36.47 13.88 0.47
CA ASP A 100 -35.82 13.52 -0.80
C ASP A 100 -34.49 14.29 -0.99
N GLN A 101 -34.48 15.59 -0.69
CA GLN A 101 -33.27 16.41 -0.78
C GLN A 101 -32.19 15.95 0.21
N LEU A 102 -32.58 15.67 1.46
CA LEU A 102 -31.64 15.19 2.48
C LEU A 102 -31.12 13.79 2.15
N GLU A 103 -31.96 12.88 1.65
CA GLU A 103 -31.55 11.54 1.25
C GLU A 103 -30.54 11.59 0.10
N SER A 104 -30.79 12.43 -0.90
CA SER A 104 -29.84 12.66 -1.99
C SER A 104 -28.49 13.17 -1.46
N LEU A 105 -28.50 14.10 -0.50
CA LEU A 105 -27.27 14.60 0.14
C LEU A 105 -26.53 13.50 0.91
N VAL A 106 -27.23 12.72 1.74
CA VAL A 106 -26.63 11.61 2.50
C VAL A 106 -26.11 10.52 1.56
N ALA A 107 -26.81 10.24 0.46
CA ALA A 107 -26.39 9.28 -0.55
C ALA A 107 -25.10 9.72 -1.26
N ALA A 108 -25.01 11.01 -1.64
CA ALA A 108 -23.79 11.57 -2.21
C ALA A 108 -22.60 11.46 -1.24
N GLN A 109 -22.79 11.85 0.03
CA GLN A 109 -21.73 11.74 1.04
C GLN A 109 -21.30 10.28 1.26
N LYS A 110 -22.25 9.34 1.25
CA LYS A 110 -21.97 7.90 1.32
C LYS A 110 -21.15 7.42 0.13
N GLN A 111 -21.45 7.89 -1.08
CA GLN A 111 -20.72 7.52 -2.28
C GLN A 111 -19.27 8.01 -2.23
N VAL A 112 -19.01 9.21 -1.69
CA VAL A 112 -17.65 9.71 -1.48
C VAL A 112 -16.88 8.80 -0.51
N ALA A 113 -17.48 8.46 0.64
CA ALA A 113 -16.85 7.57 1.62
C ALA A 113 -16.50 6.19 1.02
N GLN A 114 -17.42 5.60 0.26
CA GLN A 114 -17.19 4.33 -0.43
C GLN A 114 -16.12 4.41 -1.52
N SER A 115 -16.02 5.54 -2.22
CA SER A 115 -15.01 5.74 -3.25
C SER A 115 -13.62 5.83 -2.62
N MET A 116 -13.52 6.47 -1.46
CA MET A 116 -12.28 6.56 -0.67
C MET A 116 -11.80 5.19 -0.20
N GLU A 117 -12.73 4.36 0.31
CA GLU A 117 -12.45 2.98 0.72
C GLU A 117 -11.96 2.12 -0.46
N LYS A 118 -12.62 2.21 -1.61
CA LYS A 118 -12.21 1.49 -2.84
C LYS A 118 -10.83 1.93 -3.32
N LEU A 119 -10.55 3.24 -3.30
CA LEU A 119 -9.25 3.77 -3.69
C LEU A 119 -8.15 3.25 -2.76
N SER A 120 -8.37 3.30 -1.45
CA SER A 120 -7.43 2.75 -0.46
C SER A 120 -7.16 1.27 -0.73
N ALA A 121 -8.21 0.45 -0.89
CA ALA A 121 -8.06 -0.98 -1.18
C ALA A 121 -7.30 -1.25 -2.49
N PHE A 122 -7.52 -0.43 -3.52
CA PHE A 122 -6.80 -0.55 -4.79
C PHE A 122 -5.31 -0.23 -4.63
N LEU A 123 -4.95 0.83 -3.89
CA LEU A 123 -3.55 1.15 -3.61
C LEU A 123 -2.85 0.01 -2.86
N GLY A 124 -3.51 -0.59 -1.87
CA GLY A 124 -2.99 -1.75 -1.14
C GLY A 124 -2.84 -3.02 -1.98
N SER A 125 -3.44 -3.07 -3.17
CA SER A 125 -3.27 -4.21 -4.08
C SER A 125 -1.95 -4.18 -4.86
N TYR A 126 -1.26 -3.03 -4.90
CA TYR A 126 -0.02 -2.87 -5.67
C TYR A 126 1.08 -3.84 -5.21
N SER A 127 1.21 -4.06 -3.90
CA SER A 127 2.20 -5.00 -3.32
C SER A 127 2.01 -6.45 -3.76
N ARG A 128 0.83 -6.80 -4.28
CA ARG A 128 0.51 -8.14 -4.79
C ARG A 128 0.86 -8.31 -6.27
N VAL A 129 1.20 -7.23 -6.97
CA VAL A 129 1.54 -7.27 -8.38
C VAL A 129 3.02 -7.59 -8.53
N CYS A 130 3.32 -8.75 -9.14
CA CYS A 130 4.70 -9.14 -9.43
C CYS A 130 5.18 -8.53 -10.75
N PHE A 131 5.82 -7.37 -10.68
CA PHE A 131 6.47 -6.76 -11.84
C PHE A 131 7.85 -7.40 -12.08
N PRO A 132 8.12 -8.00 -13.27
CA PRO A 132 9.40 -8.69 -13.54
C PRO A 132 10.65 -7.82 -13.40
N LEU A 133 10.51 -6.51 -13.59
CA LEU A 133 11.60 -5.53 -13.52
C LEU A 133 11.71 -4.82 -12.17
N ALA A 134 10.74 -5.00 -11.27
CA ALA A 134 10.72 -4.41 -9.94
C ALA A 134 10.98 -5.45 -8.84
N LEU A 135 11.55 -6.62 -9.19
CA LEU A 135 11.99 -7.57 -8.17
C LEU A 135 12.97 -6.86 -7.23
N ASN A 136 12.60 -6.77 -5.95
CA ASN A 136 13.32 -6.10 -4.86
C ASN A 136 13.13 -4.59 -4.72
N ASP A 137 12.19 -3.95 -5.44
CA ASP A 137 11.76 -2.58 -5.12
C ASP A 137 10.72 -2.61 -3.99
N LEU A 138 11.20 -2.49 -2.76
CA LEU A 138 10.36 -2.42 -1.56
C LEU A 138 9.92 -0.99 -1.22
N GLU A 139 10.60 0.02 -1.75
CA GLU A 139 10.37 1.42 -1.41
C GLU A 139 9.06 1.94 -2.01
N PHE A 140 8.79 1.60 -3.28
CA PHE A 140 7.58 2.07 -3.94
C PHE A 140 6.29 1.43 -3.39
N PRO A 141 6.23 0.11 -3.12
CA PRO A 141 5.10 -0.48 -2.41
C PRO A 141 4.87 0.13 -1.02
N ALA A 142 5.93 0.35 -0.23
CA ALA A 142 5.83 0.96 1.10
C ALA A 142 5.31 2.41 1.03
N LEU A 143 5.70 3.17 0.01
CA LEU A 143 5.17 4.51 -0.24
C LEU A 143 3.65 4.47 -0.52
N LEU A 144 3.20 3.54 -1.37
CA LEU A 144 1.77 3.39 -1.67
C LEU A 144 0.96 2.91 -0.46
N GLU A 145 1.54 2.09 0.41
CA GLU A 145 0.91 1.66 1.66
C GLU A 145 0.69 2.85 2.63
N LYS A 146 1.65 3.78 2.71
CA LYS A 146 1.46 5.04 3.47
C LYS A 146 0.30 5.87 2.91
N PHE A 147 0.22 6.03 1.59
CA PHE A 147 -0.93 6.70 0.96
C PHE A 147 -2.25 5.97 1.21
N GLN A 148 -2.26 4.64 1.10
CA GLN A 148 -3.41 3.80 1.41
C GLN A 148 -3.92 4.08 2.82
N GLY A 149 -3.02 4.10 3.82
CA GLY A 149 -3.35 4.33 5.23
C GLY A 149 -4.05 5.68 5.42
N ARG A 150 -3.45 6.76 4.92
CA ARG A 150 -4.02 8.12 5.02
C ARG A 150 -5.37 8.24 4.30
N ILE A 151 -5.52 7.58 3.15
CA ILE A 151 -6.79 7.56 2.41
C ILE A 151 -7.86 6.76 3.18
N CYS A 152 -7.48 5.65 3.81
CA CYS A 152 -8.38 4.84 4.65
C CYS A 152 -8.91 5.64 5.84
N GLU A 153 -8.04 6.36 6.55
CA GLU A 153 -8.41 7.22 7.67
C GLU A 153 -9.42 8.29 7.27
N LEU A 154 -9.16 9.03 6.19
CA LEU A 154 -10.10 10.00 5.62
C LEU A 154 -11.46 9.37 5.29
N GLY A 155 -11.44 8.19 4.66
CA GLY A 155 -12.66 7.42 4.36
C GLY A 155 -13.44 7.04 5.63
N SER A 156 -12.74 6.70 6.72
CA SER A 156 -13.36 6.35 8.00
C SER A 156 -14.12 7.53 8.62
N TRP A 157 -13.57 8.75 8.58
CA TRP A 157 -14.24 9.94 9.09
C TRP A 157 -15.45 10.33 8.24
N MET A 158 -15.35 10.17 6.92
CA MET A 158 -16.50 10.36 6.02
C MET A 158 -17.61 9.35 6.33
N ASN A 159 -17.27 8.09 6.62
CA ASN A 159 -18.25 7.08 7.05
C ASN A 159 -18.91 7.44 8.38
N LEU A 160 -18.14 7.94 9.36
CA LEU A 160 -18.70 8.42 10.63
C LEU A 160 -19.69 9.56 10.41
N MET A 161 -19.33 10.51 9.53
CA MET A 161 -20.22 11.60 9.14
C MET A 161 -21.51 11.07 8.51
N VAL A 162 -21.45 10.09 7.61
CA VAL A 162 -22.65 9.46 7.02
C VAL A 162 -23.57 8.87 8.08
N GLN A 163 -23.01 8.21 9.12
CA GLN A 163 -23.80 7.68 10.23
C GLN A 163 -24.48 8.81 11.02
N GLN A 164 -23.76 9.90 11.30
CA GLN A 164 -24.32 11.08 11.96
C GLN A 164 -25.46 11.69 11.15
N LEU A 165 -25.30 11.84 9.83
CA LEU A 165 -26.35 12.35 8.95
C LEU A 165 -27.58 11.44 8.95
N ARG A 166 -27.41 10.12 8.90
CA ARG A 166 -28.54 9.18 8.96
C ARG A 166 -29.31 9.28 10.28
N ASN A 167 -28.59 9.31 11.39
CA ASN A 167 -29.19 9.22 12.73
C ASN A 167 -29.77 10.56 13.22
N CYS A 168 -29.11 11.68 12.91
CA CYS A 168 -29.48 12.98 13.44
C CYS A 168 -30.18 13.88 12.42
N VAL A 169 -30.11 13.57 11.12
CA VAL A 169 -30.77 14.37 10.07
C VAL A 169 -31.93 13.59 9.46
N LEU A 170 -31.70 12.40 8.91
CA LEU A 170 -32.76 11.64 8.24
C LEU A 170 -33.78 11.04 9.21
N TYR A 171 -33.33 10.43 10.30
CA TYR A 171 -34.24 9.76 11.23
C TYR A 171 -35.34 10.68 11.81
N PRO A 172 -35.06 11.92 12.29
CA PRO A 172 -36.11 12.81 12.77
C PRO A 172 -37.13 13.21 11.69
N VAL A 173 -36.68 13.40 10.44
CA VAL A 173 -37.56 13.71 9.30
C VAL A 173 -38.45 12.53 8.95
N ASN A 174 -37.89 11.32 8.87
CA ASN A 174 -38.65 10.09 8.63
C ASN A 174 -39.68 9.84 9.74
N LYS A 175 -39.31 10.12 10.99
CA LYS A 175 -40.22 10.04 12.13
C LYS A 175 -41.38 11.04 12.02
N LEU A 176 -41.15 12.24 11.48
CA LEU A 176 -42.22 13.21 11.22
C LEU A 176 -43.16 12.71 10.10
N LEU A 177 -42.60 12.15 9.01
CA LEU A 177 -43.41 11.57 7.92
C LEU A 177 -44.30 10.43 8.44
N SER A 178 -43.77 9.52 9.24
CA SER A 178 -44.58 8.45 9.86
C SER A 178 -45.72 9.00 10.71
N ARG A 179 -45.52 10.13 11.40
CA ARG A 179 -46.59 10.79 12.18
C ARG A 179 -47.63 11.49 11.31
N LEU A 180 -47.24 12.02 10.15
CA LEU A 180 -48.17 12.59 9.18
C LEU A 180 -49.06 11.50 8.56
N VAL A 181 -48.51 10.32 8.28
CA VAL A 181 -49.29 9.15 7.85
C VAL A 181 -50.23 8.68 8.97
N GLU A 182 -49.76 8.62 10.22
CA GLU A 182 -50.61 8.29 11.36
C GLU A 182 -51.78 9.28 11.54
N LEU A 183 -51.51 10.58 11.32
CA LEU A 183 -52.53 11.63 11.36
C LEU A 183 -53.59 11.45 10.27
N GLU A 184 -53.19 11.02 9.08
CA GLU A 184 -54.11 10.74 7.96
C GLU A 184 -55.06 9.58 8.32
N ASN A 185 -54.56 8.51 8.91
CA ASN A 185 -55.40 7.40 9.39
C ASN A 185 -56.43 7.86 10.44
N HIS A 186 -56.03 8.72 11.39
CA HIS A 186 -56.95 9.27 12.39
C HIS A 186 -57.99 10.23 11.81
N LYS A 187 -57.66 10.90 10.70
CA LYS A 187 -58.63 11.70 9.95
C LYS A 187 -59.67 10.80 9.29
N GLU A 188 -59.25 9.72 8.64
CA GLU A 188 -60.16 8.75 8.03
C GLU A 188 -61.12 8.14 9.08
N GLU A 189 -60.60 7.74 10.24
CA GLU A 189 -61.42 7.25 11.36
C GLU A 189 -62.41 8.31 11.86
N TYR A 190 -61.97 9.57 11.96
CA TYR A 190 -62.82 10.69 12.36
C TYR A 190 -63.96 10.94 11.36
N ASP A 191 -63.67 10.88 10.06
CA ASP A 191 -64.65 11.07 8.99
C ASP A 191 -65.66 9.92 8.95
N GLU A 192 -65.21 8.66 9.06
CA GLU A 192 -66.07 7.47 9.12
C GLU A 192 -67.02 7.54 10.32
N LEU A 193 -66.50 7.80 11.52
CA LEU A 193 -67.32 7.92 12.73
C LEU A 193 -68.27 9.13 12.68
N SER A 194 -67.93 10.18 11.92
CA SER A 194 -68.83 11.31 11.69
C SER A 194 -70.03 10.89 10.84
N ASP A 195 -69.82 10.04 9.83
CA ASP A 195 -70.89 9.54 8.96
C ASP A 195 -71.77 8.50 9.66
N ASP A 196 -71.18 7.63 10.47
CA ASP A 196 -71.91 6.70 11.34
C ASP A 196 -72.79 7.43 12.35
N LEU A 197 -72.26 8.48 12.98
CA LEU A 197 -73.03 9.31 13.91
C LEU A 197 -74.21 9.99 13.20
N ASN A 198 -74.01 10.53 11.99
CA ASN A 198 -75.08 11.12 11.18
C ASN A 198 -76.15 10.07 10.81
N THR A 199 -75.73 8.85 10.48
CA THR A 199 -76.64 7.74 10.17
C THR A 199 -77.48 7.35 11.39
N ALA A 200 -76.86 7.22 12.56
CA ALA A 200 -77.57 6.93 13.82
C ALA A 200 -78.52 8.08 14.21
N LEU A 201 -78.11 9.34 14.02
CA LEU A 201 -78.97 10.50 14.24
C LEU A 201 -80.20 10.47 13.33
N LEU A 202 -80.03 10.16 12.04
CA LEU A 202 -81.13 10.06 11.09
C LEU A 202 -82.12 8.95 11.45
N LYS A 203 -81.64 7.82 11.99
CA LYS A 203 -82.50 6.76 12.55
C LYS A 203 -83.31 7.27 13.73
N LEU A 204 -82.66 7.99 14.66
CA LEU A 204 -83.29 8.53 15.87
C LEU A 204 -84.38 9.56 15.55
N VAL A 205 -84.11 10.53 14.67
CA VAL A 205 -85.06 11.61 14.36
C VAL A 205 -86.23 11.16 13.46
N LYS A 206 -86.11 10.04 12.75
CA LYS A 206 -87.20 9.46 11.94
C LYS A 206 -88.22 8.66 12.76
N LEU A 207 -88.02 8.52 14.06
CA LEU A 207 -88.97 7.80 14.92
C LEU A 207 -90.33 8.49 14.96
N SER A 208 -91.38 7.71 14.74
CA SER A 208 -92.76 8.19 14.88
C SER A 208 -93.06 8.49 16.36
N PRO A 209 -93.88 9.52 16.66
CA PRO A 209 -94.38 9.77 18.02
C PRO A 209 -95.14 8.57 18.63
N LYS A 210 -95.58 7.62 17.80
CA LYS A 210 -96.30 6.40 18.22
C LYS A 210 -95.38 5.19 18.44
N CYS A 211 -94.05 5.35 18.32
CA CYS A 211 -93.09 4.25 18.44
C CYS A 211 -93.07 3.68 19.87
N PRO A 212 -92.96 2.34 20.06
CA PRO A 212 -92.86 1.74 21.39
C PRO A 212 -91.65 2.27 22.18
N ALA A 213 -91.84 2.54 23.47
CA ALA A 213 -90.81 3.13 24.34
C ALA A 213 -89.48 2.33 24.32
N LYS A 214 -89.54 1.00 24.34
CA LYS A 214 -88.36 0.13 24.26
C LYS A 214 -87.52 0.37 23.00
N LYS A 215 -88.17 0.56 21.84
CA LYS A 215 -87.47 0.80 20.57
C LYS A 215 -86.86 2.21 20.52
N VAL A 216 -87.49 3.19 21.17
CA VAL A 216 -86.94 4.54 21.32
C VAL A 216 -85.69 4.51 22.20
N GLU A 217 -85.71 3.74 23.30
CA GLU A 217 -84.56 3.57 24.20
C GLU A 217 -83.38 2.86 23.51
N GLU A 218 -83.63 1.78 22.76
CA GLU A 218 -82.60 1.05 22.02
C GLU A 218 -81.88 1.95 21.01
N ILE A 219 -82.62 2.70 20.19
CA ILE A 219 -82.05 3.61 19.17
C ILE A 219 -81.39 4.83 19.83
N GLY A 220 -81.94 5.33 20.94
CA GLY A 220 -81.33 6.40 21.74
C GLY A 220 -79.98 5.97 22.33
N THR A 221 -79.88 4.72 22.78
CA THR A 221 -78.64 4.14 23.32
C THR A 221 -77.60 3.95 22.21
N GLU A 222 -78.00 3.44 21.03
CA GLU A 222 -77.13 3.32 19.84
C GLU A 222 -76.54 4.69 19.45
N TYR A 223 -77.37 5.73 19.35
CA TYR A 223 -76.93 7.09 19.07
C TYR A 223 -75.98 7.64 20.15
N GLY A 224 -76.30 7.41 21.43
CA GLY A 224 -75.46 7.82 22.55
C GLY A 224 -74.06 7.21 22.49
N LEU A 225 -73.96 5.92 22.18
CA LEU A 225 -72.69 5.22 22.02
C LEU A 225 -71.89 5.74 20.82
N MET A 226 -72.53 5.94 19.67
CA MET A 226 -71.87 6.50 18.48
C MET A 226 -71.36 7.92 18.73
N ARG A 227 -72.14 8.74 19.44
CA ARG A 227 -71.73 10.10 19.82
C ARG A 227 -70.52 10.09 20.74
N GLN A 228 -70.43 9.12 21.67
CA GLN A 228 -69.27 8.95 22.54
C GLN A 228 -68.02 8.56 21.76
N ARG A 229 -68.12 7.56 20.87
CA ARG A 229 -67.00 7.10 20.03
C ARG A 229 -66.47 8.22 19.15
N PHE A 230 -67.38 8.87 18.42
CA PHE A 230 -67.06 10.00 17.58
C PHE A 230 -66.38 11.15 18.36
N HIS A 231 -66.89 11.45 19.56
CA HIS A 231 -66.26 12.45 20.43
C HIS A 231 -64.82 12.08 20.79
N GLN A 232 -64.56 10.81 21.14
CA GLN A 232 -63.24 10.33 21.49
C GLN A 232 -62.26 10.37 20.31
N ALA A 233 -62.69 9.95 19.12
CA ALA A 233 -61.89 10.06 17.90
C ALA A 233 -61.55 11.52 17.58
N GLY A 234 -62.52 12.43 17.71
CA GLY A 234 -62.27 13.87 17.53
C GLY A 234 -61.28 14.46 18.54
N LEU A 235 -61.32 14.02 19.81
CA LEU A 235 -60.35 14.45 20.82
C LEU A 235 -58.92 14.01 20.44
N ASN A 236 -58.75 12.75 20.01
CA ASN A 236 -57.46 12.22 19.59
C ASN A 236 -56.94 12.97 18.36
N TYR A 237 -57.76 13.07 17.31
CA TYR A 237 -57.39 13.72 16.07
C TYR A 237 -57.00 15.19 16.27
N PHE A 238 -57.78 15.95 17.03
CA PHE A 238 -57.50 17.37 17.28
C PHE A 238 -56.26 17.56 18.15
N THR A 239 -56.01 16.62 19.08
CA THR A 239 -54.78 16.63 19.88
C THR A 239 -53.56 16.38 19.00
N MET A 240 -53.64 15.45 18.05
CA MET A 240 -52.54 15.20 17.10
C MET A 240 -52.29 16.40 16.19
N LEU A 241 -53.34 17.04 15.67
CA LEU A 241 -53.21 18.28 14.88
C LEU A 241 -52.53 19.40 15.67
N ASN A 242 -52.91 19.59 16.94
CA ASN A 242 -52.28 20.59 17.81
C ASN A 242 -50.82 20.23 18.10
N LEU A 243 -50.51 18.97 18.32
CA LEU A 243 -49.14 18.50 18.57
C LEU A 243 -48.25 18.66 17.34
N LEU A 244 -48.79 18.42 16.14
CA LEU A 244 -48.09 18.56 14.86
C LEU A 244 -47.51 19.98 14.68
N GLN A 245 -48.21 21.01 15.16
CA GLN A 245 -47.78 22.41 15.07
C GLN A 245 -46.47 22.69 15.82
N TYR A 246 -46.18 21.95 16.89
CA TYR A 246 -44.92 22.00 17.60
C TYR A 246 -43.88 21.07 16.95
N GLN A 247 -44.31 19.86 16.58
CA GLN A 247 -43.43 18.87 15.97
C GLN A 247 -42.81 19.36 14.66
N ARG A 248 -43.56 20.06 13.80
CA ARG A 248 -43.02 20.61 12.55
C ARG A 248 -41.85 21.56 12.77
N ARG A 249 -41.89 22.37 13.84
CA ARG A 249 -40.84 23.33 14.17
C ARG A 249 -39.57 22.61 14.62
N ILE A 250 -39.73 21.59 15.45
CA ILE A 250 -38.62 20.80 15.97
C ILE A 250 -38.01 19.96 14.84
N ALA A 251 -38.83 19.14 14.18
CA ALA A 251 -38.38 18.15 13.21
C ALA A 251 -37.93 18.73 11.86
N VAL A 252 -38.10 20.03 11.59
CA VAL A 252 -37.45 20.71 10.45
C VAL A 252 -36.15 21.41 10.89
N VAL A 253 -36.14 22.06 12.04
CA VAL A 253 -34.97 22.85 12.49
C VAL A 253 -33.86 21.97 13.06
N GLU A 254 -34.22 20.96 13.84
CA GLU A 254 -33.25 20.06 14.49
C GLU A 254 -32.38 19.33 13.46
N PRO A 255 -32.92 18.73 12.38
CA PRO A 255 -32.09 18.15 11.30
C PRO A 255 -31.12 19.14 10.66
N LEU A 256 -31.54 20.38 10.43
CA LEU A 256 -30.68 21.41 9.84
C LEU A 256 -29.55 21.81 10.79
N LEU A 257 -29.84 21.90 12.09
CA LEU A 257 -28.82 22.17 13.10
C LEU A 257 -27.83 21.00 13.21
N SER A 258 -28.35 19.77 13.26
CA SER A 258 -27.52 18.55 13.27
C SER A 258 -26.66 18.43 12.01
N LEU A 259 -27.19 18.81 10.84
CA LEU A 259 -26.44 18.89 9.60
C LEU A 259 -25.23 19.83 9.73
N MET A 260 -25.44 21.04 10.27
CA MET A 260 -24.35 21.99 10.52
C MET A 260 -23.32 21.45 11.50
N TYR A 261 -23.74 20.77 12.57
CA TYR A 261 -22.82 20.15 13.52
C TYR A 261 -22.05 18.96 12.94
N ALA A 262 -22.66 18.16 12.07
CA ALA A 262 -22.01 17.05 11.39
C ALA A 262 -20.87 17.54 10.48
N TYR A 263 -21.16 18.53 9.61
CA TYR A 263 -20.13 19.14 8.76
C TYR A 263 -19.06 19.86 9.57
N ARG A 264 -19.44 20.63 10.59
CA ARG A 264 -18.48 21.31 11.47
C ARG A 264 -17.54 20.30 12.15
N SER A 265 -18.08 19.20 12.65
CA SER A 265 -17.28 18.15 13.30
C SER A 265 -16.34 17.47 12.31
N PHE A 266 -16.83 17.15 11.11
CA PHE A 266 -16.03 16.57 10.04
C PHE A 266 -14.86 17.50 9.64
N PHE A 267 -15.13 18.77 9.36
CA PHE A 267 -14.07 19.72 9.00
C PHE A 267 -13.09 19.97 10.14
N ARG A 268 -13.56 20.03 11.39
CA ARG A 268 -12.66 20.18 12.54
C ARG A 268 -11.74 18.96 12.69
N MET A 269 -12.28 17.75 12.56
CA MET A 269 -11.49 16.52 12.60
C MET A 269 -10.47 16.50 11.45
N GLY A 270 -10.92 16.77 10.23
CA GLY A 270 -10.03 16.85 9.07
C GLY A 270 -8.90 17.87 9.25
N ASN A 271 -9.19 19.07 9.74
CA ASN A 271 -8.16 20.08 9.99
C ASN A 271 -7.20 19.72 11.13
N GLN A 272 -7.68 19.02 12.17
CA GLN A 272 -6.81 18.55 13.25
C GLN A 272 -5.82 17.49 12.75
N CYS A 273 -6.28 16.56 11.92
CA CYS A 273 -5.45 15.47 11.40
C CYS A 273 -4.60 15.88 10.18
N MET A 274 -4.98 16.91 9.43
CA MET A 274 -4.24 17.36 8.24
C MET A 274 -3.30 18.53 8.49
N SER A 275 -3.57 19.40 9.46
CA SER A 275 -2.83 20.67 9.63
C SER A 275 -1.86 20.69 10.82
N HIS A 276 -1.89 19.68 11.69
CA HIS A 276 -1.02 19.60 12.87
C HIS A 276 -0.25 18.27 12.93
N ASP A 277 -0.19 17.55 11.80
CA ASP A 277 0.54 16.29 11.68
C ASP A 277 1.89 16.59 11.04
N GLU A 278 2.89 16.92 11.86
CA GLU A 278 4.27 17.17 11.39
C GLU A 278 4.81 15.97 10.59
N GLU A 279 4.38 14.74 10.91
CA GLU A 279 4.77 13.54 10.17
C GLU A 279 4.19 13.52 8.75
N LEU A 280 3.00 14.11 8.55
CA LEU A 280 2.34 14.21 7.26
C LEU A 280 2.99 15.28 6.37
N ASP A 281 3.33 16.44 6.92
CA ASP A 281 4.06 17.49 6.19
C ASP A 281 5.46 17.02 5.77
N ASP A 282 6.16 16.34 6.68
CA ASP A 282 7.43 15.68 6.39
C ASP A 282 7.26 14.59 5.32
N PHE A 283 6.18 13.81 5.39
CA PHE A 283 5.86 12.82 4.37
C PHE A 283 5.64 13.47 3.00
N PHE A 284 4.84 14.53 2.90
CA PHE A 284 4.62 15.23 1.64
C PHE A 284 5.91 15.82 1.07
N THR A 285 6.75 16.41 1.92
CA THR A 285 8.03 16.97 1.51
C THR A 285 8.94 15.88 0.95
N ARG A 286 9.11 14.76 1.68
CA ARG A 286 9.92 13.62 1.21
C ARG A 286 9.41 13.04 -0.11
N VAL A 287 8.10 12.91 -0.28
CA VAL A 287 7.52 12.41 -1.54
C VAL A 287 7.78 13.38 -2.69
N GLN A 288 7.66 14.69 -2.46
CA GLN A 288 7.97 15.70 -3.47
C GLN A 288 9.46 15.65 -3.87
N GLU A 289 10.36 15.54 -2.90
CA GLU A 289 11.80 15.38 -3.15
C GLU A 289 12.09 14.11 -3.95
N GLN A 290 11.45 12.98 -3.61
CA GLN A 290 11.61 11.72 -4.33
C GLN A 290 11.11 11.82 -5.78
N ILE A 291 9.97 12.48 -6.02
CA ILE A 291 9.46 12.74 -7.39
C ILE A 291 10.44 13.62 -8.18
N GLN A 292 11.02 14.65 -7.55
CA GLN A 292 12.03 15.49 -8.21
C GLN A 292 13.29 14.69 -8.54
N SER A 293 13.74 13.82 -7.63
CA SER A 293 14.85 12.89 -7.88
C SER A 293 14.59 12.02 -9.11
N PHE A 294 13.38 11.44 -9.22
CA PHE A 294 13.00 10.64 -10.39
C PHE A 294 13.01 11.46 -11.69
N HIS A 295 12.58 12.72 -11.67
CA HIS A 295 12.67 13.59 -12.84
C HIS A 295 14.11 13.88 -13.26
N ILE A 296 15.00 14.14 -12.29
CA ILE A 296 16.43 14.38 -12.55
C ILE A 296 17.07 13.11 -13.13
N GLU A 297 16.81 11.94 -12.54
CA GLU A 297 17.32 10.66 -13.01
C GLU A 297 16.82 10.35 -14.43
N GLN A 298 15.53 10.51 -14.68
CA GLN A 298 14.92 10.33 -15.99
C GLN A 298 15.56 11.26 -17.04
N GLN A 299 15.79 12.53 -16.70
CA GLN A 299 16.41 13.50 -17.60
C GLN A 299 17.88 13.15 -17.88
N ALA A 300 18.64 12.79 -16.85
CA ALA A 300 20.04 12.38 -16.99
C ALA A 300 20.17 11.12 -17.86
N TYR A 301 19.30 10.12 -17.64
CA TYR A 301 19.24 8.92 -18.46
C TYR A 301 18.87 9.25 -19.91
N GLY A 302 17.88 10.13 -20.13
CA GLY A 302 17.49 10.59 -21.45
C GLY A 302 18.64 11.24 -22.21
N GLN A 303 19.39 12.13 -21.56
CA GLN A 303 20.56 12.80 -22.14
C GLN A 303 21.68 11.82 -22.47
N SER A 304 22.03 10.94 -21.52
CA SER A 304 23.07 9.91 -21.71
C SER A 304 22.72 8.98 -22.88
N THR A 305 21.45 8.56 -22.97
CA THR A 305 20.96 7.73 -24.07
C THR A 305 21.03 8.48 -25.41
N GLN A 306 20.70 9.77 -25.44
CA GLN A 306 20.81 10.58 -26.64
C GLN A 306 22.26 10.71 -27.13
N ASP A 307 23.22 10.92 -26.22
CA ASP A 307 24.63 11.03 -26.59
C ASP A 307 25.23 9.68 -27.00
N TYR A 308 24.78 8.59 -26.38
CA TYR A 308 25.06 7.23 -26.85
C TYR A 308 24.53 7.00 -28.28
N MET A 309 23.27 7.38 -28.56
CA MET A 309 22.69 7.26 -29.90
C MET A 309 23.48 8.04 -30.95
N LYS A 310 23.85 9.30 -30.67
CA LYS A 310 24.70 10.11 -31.56
C LYS A 310 26.05 9.43 -31.83
N THR A 311 26.64 8.81 -30.81
CA THR A 311 27.91 8.09 -30.95
C THR A 311 27.75 6.88 -31.87
N VAL A 312 26.68 6.10 -31.70
CA VAL A 312 26.37 4.96 -32.57
C VAL A 312 26.11 5.41 -34.01
N GLU A 313 25.36 6.50 -34.21
CA GLU A 313 25.13 7.11 -35.52
C GLU A 313 26.42 7.57 -36.19
N GLU A 314 27.32 8.21 -35.42
CA GLU A 314 28.62 8.67 -35.92
C GLU A 314 29.54 7.49 -36.30
N ILE A 315 29.56 6.41 -35.50
CA ILE A 315 30.26 5.17 -35.86
C ILE A 315 29.70 4.62 -37.17
N GLY A 316 28.37 4.57 -37.32
CA GLY A 316 27.73 4.13 -38.55
C GLY A 316 28.06 5.01 -39.77
N ARG A 317 28.25 6.32 -39.56
CA ARG A 317 28.66 7.27 -40.60
C ARG A 317 30.13 7.11 -41.00
N LEU A 318 31.02 6.91 -40.01
CA LEU A 318 32.47 6.79 -40.23
C LEU A 318 32.87 5.41 -40.76
N GLN A 319 32.11 4.36 -40.41
CA GLN A 319 32.37 2.98 -40.80
C GLN A 319 31.10 2.34 -41.37
N PRO A 320 30.63 2.74 -42.57
CA PRO A 320 29.41 2.19 -43.16
C PRO A 320 29.52 0.68 -43.44
N ASP A 321 30.75 0.17 -43.62
CA ASP A 321 31.05 -1.24 -43.89
C ASP A 321 30.56 -2.19 -42.78
N ILE A 322 30.32 -1.70 -41.54
CA ILE A 322 29.82 -2.52 -40.42
C ILE A 322 28.41 -3.09 -40.65
N TYR A 323 27.63 -2.47 -41.55
CA TYR A 323 26.28 -2.91 -41.89
C TYR A 323 26.24 -3.88 -43.08
N TYR A 324 27.35 -4.04 -43.80
CA TYR A 324 27.45 -4.93 -44.96
C TYR A 324 28.06 -6.27 -44.55
N ALA A 325 27.59 -7.36 -45.19
CA ALA A 325 28.02 -8.71 -44.84
C ALA A 325 29.54 -8.92 -45.06
N GLU A 326 30.09 -8.32 -46.11
CA GLU A 326 31.53 -8.25 -46.34
C GLU A 326 32.04 -6.99 -45.63
N GLY A 327 32.66 -7.16 -44.46
CA GLY A 327 33.24 -6.05 -43.71
C GLY A 327 34.33 -5.32 -44.49
N SER A 328 34.89 -4.26 -43.91
CA SER A 328 35.81 -3.35 -44.62
C SER A 328 37.03 -4.08 -45.21
N LEU A 329 37.46 -3.67 -46.41
CA LEU A 329 38.70 -4.18 -47.02
C LEU A 329 39.94 -3.91 -46.15
N LEU A 330 39.85 -2.96 -45.22
CA LEU A 330 40.92 -2.60 -44.27
C LEU A 330 41.13 -3.67 -43.19
N ASP A 331 40.11 -4.46 -42.83
CA ASP A 331 40.21 -5.58 -41.88
C ASP A 331 41.19 -6.67 -42.36
N LYS A 332 41.48 -6.71 -43.67
CA LYS A 332 42.46 -7.64 -44.25
C LYS A 332 43.91 -7.25 -43.90
N PHE A 333 44.15 -6.01 -43.48
CA PHE A 333 45.48 -5.46 -43.22
C PHE A 333 45.83 -5.28 -41.74
N THR A 334 44.84 -5.32 -40.83
CA THR A 334 44.99 -5.10 -39.37
C THR A 334 44.75 -6.34 -38.52
N ALA A 335 44.53 -7.52 -39.11
CA ALA A 335 44.35 -8.76 -38.36
C ALA A 335 45.66 -9.20 -37.67
N GLU A 336 45.90 -8.71 -36.45
CA GLU A 336 46.83 -9.35 -35.53
C GLU A 336 46.40 -10.82 -35.36
N LYS A 337 47.34 -11.74 -35.59
CA LYS A 337 47.18 -13.21 -35.67
C LYS A 337 46.87 -13.86 -34.31
N ASN A 338 45.94 -13.32 -33.53
CA ASN A 338 45.49 -13.98 -32.31
C ASN A 338 44.41 -15.00 -32.68
N PRO A 339 44.55 -16.28 -32.29
CA PRO A 339 43.56 -17.30 -32.61
C PRO A 339 42.22 -16.95 -31.97
N ILE A 340 41.13 -17.11 -32.72
CA ILE A 340 39.79 -16.83 -32.22
C ILE A 340 39.41 -17.93 -31.23
N ARG A 341 39.29 -17.57 -29.95
CA ARG A 341 39.07 -18.57 -28.86
C ARG A 341 37.61 -18.76 -28.50
N HIS A 342 36.77 -17.83 -28.89
CA HIS A 342 35.33 -17.85 -28.69
C HIS A 342 34.66 -17.07 -29.80
N LYS A 343 33.44 -17.47 -30.17
CA LYS A 343 32.65 -16.76 -31.18
C LYS A 343 31.17 -16.80 -30.85
N ARG A 344 30.47 -15.76 -31.26
CA ARG A 344 29.02 -15.59 -31.08
C ARG A 344 28.42 -14.85 -32.26
N GLY A 345 27.19 -15.19 -32.62
CA GLY A 345 26.51 -14.58 -33.77
C GLY A 345 25.36 -15.43 -34.28
N TYR A 346 24.58 -14.86 -35.21
CA TYR A 346 23.51 -15.58 -35.88
C TYR A 346 24.08 -16.48 -36.98
N LEU A 347 23.66 -17.75 -36.99
CA LEU A 347 23.89 -18.69 -38.08
C LEU A 347 22.57 -19.24 -38.57
N PHE A 348 22.53 -19.69 -39.83
CA PHE A 348 21.45 -20.52 -40.32
C PHE A 348 21.80 -21.98 -40.10
N PHE A 349 21.02 -22.67 -39.28
CA PHE A 349 21.20 -24.09 -38.96
C PHE A 349 20.30 -24.95 -39.87
N LYS A 350 20.90 -25.94 -40.54
CA LYS A 350 20.19 -26.86 -41.43
C LYS A 350 19.55 -27.98 -40.63
N SER A 351 18.23 -28.04 -40.63
CA SER A 351 17.44 -29.14 -40.08
C SER A 351 16.86 -29.98 -41.23
N LYS A 352 16.91 -31.32 -41.08
CA LYS A 352 16.29 -32.27 -42.01
C LYS A 352 15.14 -32.96 -41.30
N THR A 353 13.92 -32.74 -41.76
CA THR A 353 12.73 -33.43 -41.23
C THR A 353 12.08 -34.19 -42.38
N ALA A 354 12.21 -35.52 -42.37
CA ALA A 354 11.77 -36.43 -43.44
C ALA A 354 12.29 -36.02 -44.83
N LEU A 355 11.43 -35.47 -45.70
CA LEU A 355 11.73 -35.11 -47.09
C LEU A 355 12.00 -33.61 -47.30
N LEU A 356 11.92 -32.78 -46.26
CA LEU A 356 12.10 -31.33 -46.35
C LEU A 356 13.37 -30.89 -45.60
N THR A 357 14.16 -30.08 -46.28
CA THR A 357 15.32 -29.39 -45.70
C THR A 357 14.91 -27.98 -45.32
N LYS A 358 15.13 -27.59 -44.07
CA LYS A 358 14.83 -26.26 -43.55
C LYS A 358 16.11 -25.60 -43.01
N TRP A 359 16.18 -24.28 -43.09
CA TRP A 359 17.29 -23.48 -42.57
C TRP A 359 16.72 -22.44 -41.61
N ASP A 360 17.06 -22.58 -40.33
CA ASP A 360 16.54 -21.73 -39.26
C ASP A 360 17.62 -20.79 -38.77
N ARG A 361 17.32 -19.48 -38.72
CA ARG A 361 18.23 -18.47 -38.17
C ARG A 361 18.19 -18.52 -36.64
N ILE A 362 19.27 -18.95 -36.03
CA ILE A 362 19.39 -19.13 -34.58
C ILE A 362 20.65 -18.42 -34.10
N TYR A 363 20.64 -17.88 -32.89
CA TYR A 363 21.82 -17.28 -32.29
C TYR A 363 22.69 -18.37 -31.67
N PHE A 364 23.96 -18.44 -32.05
CA PHE A 364 24.91 -19.40 -31.52
C PHE A 364 26.04 -18.70 -30.79
N TYR A 365 26.60 -19.36 -29.78
CA TYR A 365 27.82 -18.93 -29.14
C TYR A 365 28.58 -20.11 -28.54
N THR A 366 29.89 -19.96 -28.42
CA THR A 366 30.76 -20.93 -27.75
C THR A 366 30.99 -20.52 -26.29
N GLU A 367 30.65 -21.37 -25.33
CA GLU A 367 30.86 -21.12 -23.90
C GLU A 367 31.21 -22.43 -23.18
N ASN A 368 32.27 -22.43 -22.36
CA ASN A 368 32.68 -23.60 -21.57
C ASN A 368 32.79 -24.90 -22.38
N ARG A 369 33.39 -24.82 -23.58
CA ARG A 369 33.47 -25.89 -24.59
C ARG A 369 32.14 -26.38 -25.12
N ASN A 370 31.03 -25.68 -24.91
CA ASN A 370 29.76 -26.01 -25.52
C ASN A 370 29.49 -25.06 -26.69
N LEU A 371 28.95 -25.62 -27.78
CA LEU A 371 28.22 -24.85 -28.77
C LEU A 371 26.78 -24.72 -28.29
N VAL A 372 26.40 -23.51 -27.92
CA VAL A 372 25.10 -23.19 -27.34
C VAL A 372 24.25 -22.45 -28.37
N SER A 373 22.96 -22.73 -28.40
CA SER A 373 21.97 -22.12 -29.30
C SER A 373 20.85 -21.44 -28.52
N GLN A 374 20.41 -20.28 -28.97
CA GLN A 374 19.28 -19.54 -28.42
C GLN A 374 18.36 -19.07 -29.56
N GLY A 375 17.08 -19.47 -29.51
CA GLY A 375 16.06 -18.97 -30.43
C GLY A 375 15.76 -17.49 -30.18
N ARG A 376 15.05 -16.86 -31.13
CA ARG A 376 14.74 -15.42 -31.06
C ARG A 376 13.91 -15.04 -29.83
N ASP A 377 12.96 -15.90 -29.46
CA ASP A 377 11.97 -15.65 -28.41
C ASP A 377 12.28 -16.46 -27.14
N ASP A 378 13.42 -17.16 -27.12
CA ASP A 378 13.81 -18.01 -26.00
C ASP A 378 14.56 -17.19 -24.94
N ILE A 379 14.08 -17.24 -23.70
CA ILE A 379 14.73 -16.58 -22.54
C ILE A 379 15.98 -17.37 -22.09
N ALA A 380 16.01 -18.69 -22.35
CA ALA A 380 17.09 -19.58 -21.95
C ALA A 380 17.74 -20.24 -23.18
N SER A 381 19.05 -20.44 -23.11
CA SER A 381 19.83 -21.09 -24.15
C SER A 381 19.88 -22.61 -23.97
N GLN A 382 20.08 -23.34 -25.06
CA GLN A 382 20.23 -24.80 -25.08
C GLN A 382 21.61 -25.20 -25.60
N ILE A 383 22.27 -26.15 -24.93
CA ILE A 383 23.50 -26.76 -25.43
C ILE A 383 23.17 -27.63 -26.64
N LEU A 384 23.71 -27.29 -27.81
CA LEU A 384 23.55 -28.07 -29.04
C LEU A 384 24.56 -29.22 -29.12
N LEU A 385 25.82 -28.94 -28.74
CA LEU A 385 26.94 -29.87 -28.84
C LEU A 385 28.03 -29.51 -27.84
N GLU A 386 28.61 -30.50 -27.18
CA GLU A 386 29.89 -30.36 -26.48
C GLU A 386 31.06 -30.48 -27.47
N ILE A 387 31.95 -29.50 -27.47
CA ILE A 387 33.12 -29.36 -28.33
C ILE A 387 34.30 -30.07 -27.67
N ASP A 388 34.31 -31.39 -27.78
CA ASP A 388 35.43 -32.24 -27.36
C ASP A 388 36.50 -32.37 -28.47
N ASN A 389 37.56 -33.14 -28.20
CA ASN A 389 38.67 -33.34 -29.13
C ASN A 389 38.28 -34.17 -30.39
N THR A 390 37.06 -34.70 -30.45
CA THR A 390 36.51 -35.44 -31.60
C THR A 390 35.68 -34.56 -32.53
N VAL A 391 35.39 -33.32 -32.12
CA VAL A 391 34.66 -32.33 -32.89
C VAL A 391 35.58 -31.63 -33.88
N HIS A 392 35.24 -31.66 -35.16
CA HIS A 392 35.97 -30.94 -36.19
C HIS A 392 35.03 -30.11 -37.06
N ALA A 393 35.33 -28.82 -37.19
CA ALA A 393 34.66 -27.90 -38.09
C ALA A 393 35.43 -27.78 -39.42
N SER A 394 34.73 -27.86 -40.53
CA SER A 394 35.29 -27.74 -41.88
C SER A 394 34.29 -27.13 -42.85
N PHE A 395 34.76 -26.57 -43.97
CA PHE A 395 33.88 -26.05 -45.02
C PHE A 395 32.97 -27.16 -45.59
N ALA A 396 31.73 -26.81 -45.91
CA ALA A 396 30.75 -27.74 -46.47
C ALA A 396 30.58 -27.48 -47.97
N ASP A 397 31.62 -27.81 -48.76
CA ASP A 397 31.68 -27.52 -50.20
C ASP A 397 30.61 -28.24 -51.04
N HIS A 398 29.96 -29.26 -50.47
CA HIS A 398 28.88 -30.02 -51.10
C HIS A 398 27.49 -29.38 -50.94
N GLU A 399 27.37 -28.28 -50.19
CA GLU A 399 26.12 -27.55 -50.01
C GLU A 399 25.93 -26.49 -51.12
N GLU A 400 24.71 -26.37 -51.64
CA GLU A 400 24.38 -25.39 -52.71
C GLU A 400 24.32 -23.93 -52.24
N ARG A 401 24.61 -23.67 -50.95
CA ARG A 401 24.54 -22.34 -50.33
C ARG A 401 25.95 -21.81 -50.00
N ARG A 402 26.12 -20.50 -50.14
CA ARG A 402 27.39 -19.82 -49.85
C ARG A 402 27.70 -19.87 -48.36
N TYR A 403 28.99 -19.96 -48.03
CA TYR A 403 29.55 -19.87 -46.67
C TYR A 403 28.97 -20.91 -45.70
N CYS A 404 28.72 -22.11 -46.22
CA CYS A 404 28.33 -23.25 -45.40
C CYS A 404 29.56 -23.93 -44.80
N PHE A 405 29.43 -24.36 -43.55
CA PHE A 405 30.40 -25.19 -42.87
C PHE A 405 29.68 -26.31 -42.12
N SER A 406 30.41 -27.39 -41.86
CA SER A 406 29.89 -28.53 -41.12
C SER A 406 30.74 -28.81 -39.90
N ILE A 407 30.07 -29.16 -38.81
CA ILE A 407 30.69 -29.66 -37.59
C ILE A 407 30.41 -31.15 -37.55
N GLY A 408 31.48 -31.94 -37.70
CA GLY A 408 31.43 -33.39 -37.57
C GLY A 408 31.88 -33.82 -36.18
N CYS A 409 31.13 -34.72 -35.56
CA CYS A 409 31.53 -35.41 -34.33
C CYS A 409 31.83 -36.86 -34.70
N ALA A 410 33.07 -37.29 -34.48
CA ALA A 410 33.48 -38.68 -34.71
C ALA A 410 33.55 -39.41 -33.36
N ASN A 411 32.39 -39.86 -32.86
CA ASN A 411 32.36 -40.80 -31.74
C ASN A 411 32.34 -42.25 -32.28
N ALA A 412 32.86 -43.21 -31.51
CA ALA A 412 33.10 -44.60 -31.92
C ALA A 412 31.85 -45.36 -32.41
N GLU A 413 30.65 -44.85 -32.12
CA GLU A 413 29.37 -45.53 -32.45
C GLU A 413 28.48 -44.77 -33.46
N PHE A 414 28.63 -43.44 -33.65
CA PHE A 414 27.80 -42.67 -34.59
C PHE A 414 28.53 -41.45 -35.16
N LYS A 415 28.46 -41.27 -36.49
CA LYS A 415 28.90 -40.04 -37.18
C LYS A 415 27.74 -39.05 -37.27
N LYS A 416 27.70 -38.06 -36.37
CA LYS A 416 26.72 -36.97 -36.41
C LYS A 416 27.37 -35.75 -37.08
N GLN A 417 26.67 -35.15 -38.04
CA GLN A 417 27.12 -33.95 -38.75
C GLN A 417 26.07 -32.86 -38.65
N PHE A 418 26.48 -31.68 -38.21
CA PHE A 418 25.68 -30.47 -38.15
C PHE A 418 26.13 -29.52 -39.26
N ILE A 419 25.19 -28.87 -39.94
CA ILE A 419 25.50 -27.99 -41.08
C ILE A 419 24.95 -26.61 -40.77
N PHE A 420 25.83 -25.61 -40.92
CA PHE A 420 25.56 -24.21 -40.64
C PHE A 420 25.89 -23.36 -41.85
N GLN A 421 25.28 -22.19 -41.92
CA GLN A 421 25.57 -21.17 -42.93
C GLN A 421 25.82 -19.83 -42.24
N ALA A 422 26.98 -19.24 -42.53
CA ALA A 422 27.38 -17.90 -42.10
C ALA A 422 26.97 -16.84 -43.14
N ILE A 423 27.07 -15.56 -42.77
CA ILE A 423 26.67 -14.45 -43.64
C ILE A 423 27.75 -14.05 -44.65
N CYS A 424 29.03 -14.32 -44.36
CA CYS A 424 30.16 -14.05 -45.23
C CYS A 424 31.31 -15.03 -45.01
N GLU A 425 32.31 -15.00 -45.89
CA GLU A 425 33.46 -15.91 -45.83
C GLU A 425 34.32 -15.69 -44.59
N LYS A 426 34.51 -14.43 -44.18
CA LYS A 426 35.22 -14.06 -42.94
C LYS A 426 34.53 -14.73 -41.75
N ASP A 427 33.24 -14.49 -41.57
CA ASP A 427 32.46 -15.04 -40.46
C ASP A 427 32.48 -16.57 -40.44
N CYS A 428 32.35 -17.22 -41.61
CA CYS A 428 32.47 -18.68 -41.74
C CYS A 428 33.83 -19.22 -41.26
N ARG A 429 34.93 -18.59 -41.72
CA ARG A 429 36.30 -18.98 -41.34
C ARG A 429 36.51 -18.83 -39.85
N GLU A 430 36.07 -17.72 -39.27
CA GLU A 430 36.20 -17.45 -37.84
C GLU A 430 35.40 -18.45 -36.99
N TRP A 431 34.23 -18.91 -37.45
CA TRP A 431 33.47 -19.99 -36.79
C TRP A 431 34.24 -21.32 -36.82
N ILE A 432 34.77 -21.70 -37.97
CA ILE A 432 35.58 -22.92 -38.11
C ILE A 432 36.82 -22.86 -37.21
N GLU A 433 37.54 -21.73 -37.23
CA GLU A 433 38.73 -21.51 -36.42
C GLU A 433 38.42 -21.60 -34.93
N ALA A 434 37.37 -20.92 -34.46
CA ALA A 434 36.98 -20.94 -33.06
C ALA A 434 36.62 -22.33 -32.54
N ILE A 435 35.83 -23.09 -33.32
CA ILE A 435 35.40 -24.44 -32.92
C ILE A 435 36.60 -25.40 -32.91
N ASN A 436 37.46 -25.34 -33.92
CA ASN A 436 38.65 -26.18 -33.99
C ASN A 436 39.67 -25.82 -32.90
N TYR A 437 39.82 -24.53 -32.59
CA TYR A 437 40.67 -24.07 -31.51
C TYR A 437 40.21 -24.64 -30.16
N ILE A 438 38.91 -24.54 -29.86
CA ILE A 438 38.31 -25.07 -28.63
C ILE A 438 38.44 -26.60 -28.57
N SER A 439 38.23 -27.30 -29.69
CA SER A 439 38.38 -28.77 -29.74
C SER A 439 39.82 -29.22 -29.47
N GLN A 440 40.82 -28.52 -30.03
CA GLN A 440 42.23 -28.90 -29.89
C GLN A 440 42.85 -28.47 -28.56
N HIS A 441 42.45 -27.31 -28.03
CA HIS A 441 43.07 -26.68 -26.86
C HIS A 441 42.15 -26.62 -25.65
N GLY A 442 40.96 -27.23 -25.71
CA GLY A 442 39.98 -27.16 -24.63
C GLY A 442 40.56 -27.62 -23.29
N ASN A 443 41.46 -28.61 -23.30
CA ASN A 443 42.13 -29.18 -22.10
C ASN A 443 43.10 -28.23 -21.40
N GLU A 444 43.43 -27.09 -22.00
CA GLU A 444 44.18 -26.05 -21.32
C GLU A 444 43.22 -25.09 -20.63
N SER A 445 43.22 -25.13 -19.29
CA SER A 445 42.52 -24.15 -18.47
C SER A 445 42.95 -22.72 -18.85
N PRO A 446 42.02 -21.75 -19.01
CA PRO A 446 42.33 -20.37 -19.41
C PRO A 446 43.26 -19.62 -18.45
N TYR A 447 43.56 -20.20 -17.28
CA TYR A 447 44.41 -19.62 -16.25
C TYR A 447 45.92 -19.69 -16.53
N ARG A 448 46.40 -20.50 -17.50
CA ARG A 448 47.85 -20.75 -17.63
C ARG A 448 48.62 -19.76 -18.51
N GLU A 449 47.94 -19.04 -19.41
CA GLU A 449 48.61 -18.25 -20.45
C GLU A 449 48.79 -16.75 -20.12
N ARG A 450 48.09 -16.22 -19.10
CA ARG A 450 48.27 -14.80 -18.67
C ARG A 450 49.59 -14.53 -17.95
N LEU A 451 50.35 -15.56 -17.58
CA LEU A 451 51.59 -15.43 -16.81
C LEU A 451 52.85 -15.28 -17.68
N SER A 452 52.79 -15.57 -18.99
CA SER A 452 53.99 -15.62 -19.85
C SER A 452 54.28 -14.35 -20.65
N THR A 453 53.40 -13.35 -20.64
CA THR A 453 53.55 -12.12 -21.46
C THR A 453 53.96 -10.86 -20.69
N VAL A 454 54.33 -10.97 -19.41
CA VAL A 454 54.69 -9.80 -18.57
C VAL A 454 56.20 -9.67 -18.27
N GLU A 455 57.01 -10.68 -18.55
CA GLU A 455 58.47 -10.58 -18.40
C GLU A 455 59.14 -10.15 -19.71
N ASN A 456 59.16 -8.84 -20.00
CA ASN A 456 60.23 -8.17 -20.77
C ASN A 456 59.87 -6.70 -21.07
N THR A 457 60.09 -5.80 -20.10
CA THR A 457 60.53 -4.41 -20.36
C THR A 457 60.95 -3.77 -19.04
N SER A 458 62.24 -3.43 -18.92
CA SER A 458 62.80 -2.63 -17.81
C SER A 458 63.21 -1.24 -18.33
N PRO A 459 63.02 -0.17 -17.54
CA PRO A 459 63.91 0.99 -17.55
C PRO A 459 64.26 1.45 -16.08
N PRO A 460 65.15 2.43 -15.83
CA PRO A 460 66.42 2.24 -15.10
C PRO A 460 66.49 2.81 -13.65
N THR A 461 67.54 2.36 -12.97
CA THR A 461 68.20 2.72 -11.67
C THR A 461 68.29 4.24 -11.36
N GLU A 462 68.23 4.80 -10.13
CA GLU A 462 68.97 4.63 -8.84
C GLU A 462 68.35 5.60 -7.77
N PRO A 463 68.75 5.64 -6.46
CA PRO A 463 69.32 4.62 -5.57
C PRO A 463 68.61 4.51 -4.18
N THR A 464 68.82 3.37 -3.51
CA THR A 464 68.46 3.05 -2.10
C THR A 464 69.48 3.64 -1.09
N PRO A 465 69.24 3.56 0.24
CA PRO A 465 69.59 2.36 1.04
C PRO A 465 68.50 1.98 2.07
N ASP A 466 68.01 0.75 2.05
CA ASP A 466 68.52 -0.43 2.80
C ASP A 466 68.17 -0.44 4.30
N ASN A 467 67.34 -1.41 4.70
CA ASN A 467 67.82 -2.49 5.57
C ASN A 467 66.80 -3.64 5.69
N ASN A 468 67.23 -4.81 5.19
CA ASN A 468 67.16 -6.16 5.79
C ASN A 468 65.84 -6.60 6.49
N SER A 469 65.24 -7.75 6.24
CA SER A 469 65.71 -9.00 5.62
C SER A 469 64.55 -10.01 5.60
N THR A 470 64.35 -10.68 4.45
CA THR A 470 64.05 -12.12 4.23
C THR A 470 63.65 -12.97 5.45
N SER A 471 62.67 -13.88 5.41
CA SER A 471 62.24 -14.75 4.30
C SER A 471 61.00 -15.56 4.69
N GLU A 472 60.08 -15.71 3.73
CA GLU A 472 59.10 -16.79 3.66
C GLU A 472 59.75 -18.08 3.13
N ARG A 473 59.16 -19.23 3.48
CA ARG A 473 58.94 -20.32 2.52
C ARG A 473 57.72 -21.13 2.94
N ALA A 474 56.67 -21.02 2.13
CA ALA A 474 55.59 -21.99 2.04
C ALA A 474 55.70 -22.76 0.72
N PHE A 475 55.26 -24.01 0.74
CA PHE A 475 54.85 -24.78 -0.44
C PHE A 475 53.56 -25.52 -0.08
N GLY A 476 52.59 -25.51 -0.98
CA GLY A 476 51.44 -26.42 -0.97
C GLY A 476 50.10 -25.72 -1.06
N GLY A 477 49.57 -25.55 -2.28
CA GLY A 477 48.25 -24.99 -2.52
C GLY A 477 47.11 -26.00 -2.42
N LYS A 478 45.87 -25.48 -2.48
CA LYS A 478 44.78 -25.94 -3.36
C LYS A 478 43.58 -24.97 -3.33
N SER A 479 42.94 -24.92 -4.49
CA SER A 479 41.72 -24.23 -4.97
C SER A 479 40.56 -24.03 -3.98
N ASP A 480 39.82 -22.92 -4.16
CA ASP A 480 38.36 -22.97 -4.38
C ASP A 480 37.76 -21.64 -4.90
N ASN A 481 36.74 -21.77 -5.75
CA ASN A 481 35.94 -20.70 -6.35
C ASN A 481 35.14 -19.94 -5.28
N SER A 482 35.46 -18.67 -5.12
CA SER A 482 34.65 -17.65 -4.44
C SER A 482 34.77 -16.35 -5.24
N SER A 483 33.74 -15.53 -5.28
CA SER A 483 33.85 -14.14 -5.77
C SER A 483 34.60 -13.30 -4.73
N VAL A 484 35.89 -13.61 -4.57
CA VAL A 484 36.84 -12.82 -3.79
C VAL A 484 37.41 -11.77 -4.73
N ILE A 485 37.05 -10.51 -4.49
CA ILE A 485 37.63 -9.37 -5.19
C ILE A 485 38.80 -8.88 -4.34
N SER A 486 40.03 -9.04 -4.84
CA SER A 486 41.25 -8.58 -4.18
C SER A 486 41.52 -7.12 -4.55
N PHE A 487 41.73 -6.26 -3.54
CA PHE A 487 42.00 -4.83 -3.69
C PHE A 487 43.49 -4.55 -3.86
N GLY A 488 43.82 -3.69 -4.83
CA GLY A 488 45.09 -2.99 -4.87
C GLY A 488 45.17 -1.94 -3.74
N ALA A 489 46.17 -2.10 -2.89
CA ALA A 489 46.62 -1.15 -1.86
C ALA A 489 45.59 -0.77 -0.75
N THR A 490 45.36 -1.69 0.21
CA THR A 490 45.50 -1.47 1.68
C THR A 490 44.90 -2.59 2.54
N THR A 491 44.25 -3.62 1.98
CA THR A 491 43.65 -4.71 2.77
C THR A 491 43.98 -6.09 2.20
N THR A 492 44.63 -6.94 3.00
CA THR A 492 45.10 -8.28 2.63
C THR A 492 44.04 -9.37 2.87
N THR A 493 42.87 -9.03 3.43
CA THR A 493 41.79 -9.98 3.73
C THR A 493 40.59 -9.78 2.79
N PRO A 494 40.03 -10.86 2.23
CA PRO A 494 38.90 -10.78 1.31
C PRO A 494 37.60 -10.39 2.04
N ILE A 495 36.82 -9.49 1.42
CA ILE A 495 35.48 -9.09 1.91
C ILE A 495 34.43 -9.95 1.21
N GLN A 496 33.51 -10.52 1.99
CA GLN A 496 32.44 -11.39 1.50
C GLN A 496 31.08 -10.66 1.58
N PHE A 497 30.38 -10.58 0.44
CA PHE A 497 29.09 -9.91 0.32
C PHE A 497 27.89 -10.87 0.26
N ASP A 498 28.13 -12.16 -0.02
CA ASP A 498 27.10 -13.20 -0.07
C ASP A 498 27.27 -14.19 1.08
N MET A 499 26.24 -14.41 1.90
CA MET A 499 26.26 -15.40 2.99
C MET A 499 26.15 -16.87 2.54
N LEU A 500 26.18 -17.16 1.23
CA LEU A 500 25.66 -18.41 0.66
C LEU A 500 26.50 -19.68 0.92
N ASN A 501 27.67 -19.62 1.57
CA ASN A 501 28.54 -20.79 1.75
C ASN A 501 28.91 -21.14 3.21
N TRP A 502 28.18 -20.63 4.21
CA TRP A 502 28.49 -20.90 5.62
C TRP A 502 27.54 -21.95 6.21
N SER A 503 27.50 -23.10 5.55
CA SER A 503 27.16 -24.36 6.21
C SER A 503 28.48 -25.11 6.25
N ASP A 504 29.28 -24.94 7.32
CA ASP A 504 30.31 -25.93 7.59
C ASP A 504 29.56 -27.27 7.69
N GLU A 505 29.88 -28.17 6.76
CA GLU A 505 29.45 -29.55 6.77
C GLU A 505 29.94 -30.20 8.07
N GLU A 506 29.10 -30.19 9.10
CA GLU A 506 29.05 -31.28 10.07
C GLU A 506 27.68 -31.94 9.94
N GLU A 507 27.73 -33.20 9.51
CA GLU A 507 26.64 -34.11 9.23
C GLU A 507 25.50 -34.01 10.27
N LEU A 508 24.29 -33.74 9.80
CA LEU A 508 23.06 -34.07 10.51
C LEU A 508 22.37 -35.22 9.77
N PRO A 509 21.94 -36.29 10.46
CA PRO A 509 21.44 -37.50 9.80
C PRO A 509 20.18 -37.20 8.98
N THR A 510 20.16 -37.73 7.77
CA THR A 510 18.96 -37.89 6.95
C THR A 510 17.92 -38.71 7.70
N ASP A 511 16.89 -38.04 8.22
CA ASP A 511 15.48 -38.46 8.23
C ASP A 511 14.70 -37.63 9.26
N THR A 512 13.89 -36.67 8.81
CA THR A 512 12.48 -36.53 9.25
C THR A 512 11.81 -35.33 8.59
N THR A 513 10.78 -35.63 7.82
CA THR A 513 9.58 -34.81 7.69
C THR A 513 8.94 -34.60 9.08
N LEU A 514 9.34 -33.57 9.83
CA LEU A 514 8.62 -33.10 11.03
C LEU A 514 8.87 -31.60 11.25
N LEU A 515 8.13 -30.75 10.53
CA LEU A 515 7.80 -29.39 10.98
C LEU A 515 6.49 -29.48 11.78
N SER A 516 6.56 -30.10 12.96
CA SER A 516 5.52 -30.01 13.97
C SER A 516 6.12 -30.43 15.31
N SER A 517 5.90 -29.62 16.35
CA SER A 517 6.19 -29.84 17.78
C SER A 517 7.66 -29.78 18.23
N SER A 518 8.24 -28.57 18.33
CA SER A 518 9.26 -28.23 19.37
C SER A 518 9.67 -26.74 19.40
N GLU A 519 8.81 -25.80 18.98
CA GLU A 519 9.04 -24.35 19.18
C GLU A 519 8.41 -23.81 20.48
N GLU A 520 7.62 -24.61 21.20
CA GLU A 520 6.83 -24.15 22.35
C GLU A 520 7.63 -23.89 23.64
N GLU A 521 8.94 -24.19 23.68
CA GLU A 521 9.79 -23.95 24.87
C GLU A 521 10.99 -23.00 24.63
N MET A 522 11.12 -22.38 23.46
CA MET A 522 12.24 -21.47 23.20
C MET A 522 11.89 -20.06 23.69
N GLN A 523 12.59 -19.56 24.71
CA GLN A 523 12.39 -18.19 25.18
C GLN A 523 12.94 -17.21 24.15
N MET A 524 12.07 -16.70 23.27
CA MET A 524 12.41 -15.61 22.35
C MET A 524 12.63 -14.34 23.17
N MET A 525 13.85 -13.79 23.14
CA MET A 525 14.14 -12.53 23.80
C MET A 525 13.74 -11.38 22.88
N ASN A 526 14.43 -11.21 21.75
CA ASN A 526 14.22 -10.06 20.86
C ASN A 526 14.38 -10.49 19.40
N THR A 527 13.65 -9.82 18.50
CA THR A 527 13.78 -10.01 17.05
C THR A 527 13.86 -8.67 16.34
N PHE A 528 14.79 -8.55 15.40
CA PHE A 528 15.09 -7.31 14.67
C PHE A 528 15.11 -7.55 13.16
N GLU A 529 14.73 -6.53 12.39
CA GLU A 529 14.87 -6.52 10.93
C GLU A 529 16.17 -5.83 10.55
N VAL A 530 17.04 -6.53 9.81
CA VAL A 530 18.38 -6.07 9.45
C VAL A 530 18.74 -6.44 8.01
N LYS A 531 19.59 -5.63 7.37
CA LYS A 531 20.23 -5.89 6.09
C LYS A 531 21.69 -6.30 6.30
N PHE A 532 22.10 -7.43 5.73
CA PHE A 532 23.50 -7.82 5.70
C PHE A 532 24.25 -7.03 4.63
N LEU A 533 25.27 -6.28 5.07
CA LEU A 533 26.10 -5.45 4.20
C LEU A 533 27.37 -6.17 3.75
N GLY A 534 27.90 -7.07 4.58
CA GLY A 534 29.09 -7.86 4.28
C GLY A 534 29.77 -8.36 5.54
N CYS A 535 30.74 -9.26 5.36
CA CYS A 535 31.62 -9.68 6.44
C CYS A 535 33.06 -9.77 5.97
N MET A 536 33.99 -9.71 6.92
CA MET A 536 35.40 -9.89 6.64
C MET A 536 36.15 -10.47 7.84
N GLU A 537 37.26 -11.16 7.55
CA GLU A 537 38.16 -11.66 8.59
C GLU A 537 38.95 -10.52 9.22
N VAL A 538 39.05 -10.54 10.56
CA VAL A 538 39.74 -9.54 11.37
C VAL A 538 40.79 -10.18 12.28
N GLU A 539 41.94 -9.53 12.43
CA GLU A 539 43.11 -10.13 13.09
C GLU A 539 43.00 -10.19 14.62
N ASN A 540 42.15 -9.39 15.26
CA ASN A 540 42.03 -9.28 16.72
C ASN A 540 40.58 -9.02 17.19
N ASP A 541 40.29 -9.45 18.42
CA ASP A 541 38.93 -9.59 18.97
C ASP A 541 38.46 -8.45 19.89
N ARG A 542 39.36 -7.56 20.31
CA ARG A 542 39.16 -6.69 21.49
C ARG A 542 39.38 -5.19 21.29
N ARG A 543 39.33 -4.67 20.07
CA ARG A 543 39.48 -3.22 19.85
C ARG A 543 38.32 -2.68 19.01
N GLU A 544 37.67 -1.66 19.55
CA GLU A 544 36.66 -0.83 18.89
C GLU A 544 37.11 -0.36 17.49
N THR A 545 38.40 -0.05 17.35
CA THR A 545 39.02 0.33 16.07
C THR A 545 38.85 -0.73 15.00
N THR A 546 38.96 -2.02 15.35
CA THR A 546 38.90 -3.13 14.38
C THR A 546 37.49 -3.29 13.79
N ALA A 547 36.44 -3.17 14.61
CA ALA A 547 35.07 -3.25 14.14
C ALA A 547 34.69 -2.03 13.29
N HIS A 548 35.12 -0.82 13.70
CA HIS A 548 34.90 0.38 12.90
C HIS A 548 35.68 0.37 11.57
N ASP A 549 36.89 -0.19 11.56
CA ASP A 549 37.66 -0.39 10.33
C ASP A 549 36.97 -1.39 9.40
N ALA A 550 36.39 -2.47 9.94
CA ALA A 550 35.61 -3.43 9.16
C ALA A 550 34.35 -2.78 8.56
N ILE A 551 33.61 -1.98 9.34
CA ILE A 551 32.45 -1.22 8.81
C ILE A 551 32.90 -0.31 7.66
N ARG A 552 33.98 0.45 7.84
CA ARG A 552 34.50 1.36 6.81
C ARG A 552 34.88 0.63 5.54
N GLN A 553 35.62 -0.48 5.66
CA GLN A 553 36.08 -1.26 4.52
C GLN A 553 34.93 -1.92 3.76
N VAL A 554 33.94 -2.48 4.47
CA VAL A 554 32.74 -3.06 3.85
C VAL A 554 31.95 -1.98 3.11
N LEU A 555 31.66 -0.84 3.74
CA LEU A 555 30.91 0.25 3.10
C LEU A 555 31.66 0.86 1.91
N GLN A 556 32.97 1.08 2.04
CA GLN A 556 33.80 1.59 0.96
C GLN A 556 33.85 0.61 -0.23
N ALA A 557 34.03 -0.69 0.04
CA ALA A 557 34.04 -1.69 -1.02
C ALA A 557 32.69 -1.79 -1.73
N ARG A 558 31.57 -1.66 -1.02
CA ARG A 558 30.23 -1.57 -1.63
C ARG A 558 30.09 -0.35 -2.54
N MET A 559 30.59 0.81 -2.11
CA MET A 559 30.56 2.05 -2.89
C MET A 559 31.43 1.95 -4.15
N VAL A 560 32.67 1.46 -4.03
CA VAL A 560 33.61 1.34 -5.15
C VAL A 560 33.14 0.35 -6.21
N HIS A 561 32.53 -0.77 -5.79
CA HIS A 561 32.05 -1.82 -6.68
C HIS A 561 30.57 -1.68 -7.06
N ASN A 562 29.92 -0.58 -6.67
CA ASN A 562 28.51 -0.33 -6.94
C ASN A 562 27.61 -1.51 -6.51
N ILE A 563 27.92 -2.11 -5.36
CA ILE A 563 27.20 -3.24 -4.79
C ILE A 563 25.95 -2.69 -4.09
N ILE A 564 24.89 -2.55 -4.86
CA ILE A 564 23.60 -2.03 -4.39
C ILE A 564 22.84 -3.09 -3.57
N ARG A 565 23.02 -4.38 -3.91
CA ARG A 565 22.27 -5.48 -3.31
C ARG A 565 22.75 -5.76 -1.87
N ALA A 566 21.97 -5.38 -0.87
CA ALA A 566 22.10 -5.87 0.50
C ALA A 566 21.06 -6.98 0.71
N VAL A 567 21.34 -7.93 1.61
CA VAL A 567 20.44 -9.08 1.82
C VAL A 567 19.60 -8.83 3.07
N ASP A 568 18.28 -8.68 2.90
CA ASP A 568 17.33 -8.53 4.00
C ASP A 568 17.28 -9.80 4.87
N MET A 569 17.23 -9.61 6.18
CA MET A 569 17.29 -10.67 7.18
C MET A 569 16.48 -10.32 8.42
N LYS A 570 16.03 -11.38 9.10
CA LYS A 570 15.48 -11.30 10.43
C LYS A 570 16.51 -11.81 11.43
N MET A 571 16.96 -10.95 12.31
CA MET A 571 17.92 -11.26 13.37
C MET A 571 17.16 -11.63 14.65
N LEU A 572 17.32 -12.86 15.10
CA LEU A 572 16.68 -13.40 16.29
C LEU A 572 17.71 -13.64 17.40
N LEU A 573 17.47 -13.08 18.58
CA LEU A 573 18.19 -13.39 19.81
C LEU A 573 17.37 -14.45 20.58
N ALA A 574 17.78 -15.71 20.44
CA ALA A 574 17.13 -16.83 21.10
C ALA A 574 17.80 -17.12 22.45
N GLY A 575 17.01 -17.14 23.53
CA GLY A 575 17.44 -17.57 24.86
C GLY A 575 17.47 -19.10 25.00
N LYS A 576 17.40 -19.58 26.24
CA LYS A 576 17.48 -21.02 26.54
C LYS A 576 16.35 -21.82 25.87
N PRO A 577 16.62 -23.09 25.49
CA PRO A 577 17.87 -23.85 25.67
C PRO A 577 18.94 -23.61 24.58
N ALA A 578 18.70 -22.72 23.61
CA ALA A 578 19.56 -22.56 22.44
C ALA A 578 20.70 -21.55 22.60
N ASP A 579 20.51 -20.45 23.35
CA ASP A 579 21.47 -19.34 23.56
C ASP A 579 22.27 -18.98 22.29
N GLN A 580 21.55 -18.51 21.27
CA GLN A 580 22.09 -18.27 19.93
C GLN A 580 21.55 -16.98 19.29
N LEU A 581 22.41 -16.31 18.52
CA LEU A 581 22.02 -15.31 17.53
C LEU A 581 21.76 -16.03 16.21
N ARG A 582 20.57 -15.87 15.63
CA ARG A 582 20.20 -16.46 14.34
C ARG A 582 19.88 -15.38 13.32
N LEU A 583 20.41 -15.54 12.11
CA LEU A 583 20.01 -14.76 10.93
C LEU A 583 19.12 -15.62 10.06
N LEU A 584 17.89 -15.19 9.86
CA LEU A 584 16.86 -15.89 9.10
C LEU A 584 16.51 -15.10 7.84
N HIS A 585 16.13 -15.81 6.78
CA HIS A 585 15.50 -15.16 5.63
C HIS A 585 14.15 -14.57 6.04
N PRO A 586 13.83 -13.32 5.66
CA PRO A 586 12.64 -12.60 6.16
C PRO A 586 11.33 -13.32 5.84
N ASP A 587 11.13 -13.74 4.58
CA ASP A 587 9.85 -14.35 4.16
C ASP A 587 9.73 -15.85 4.45
N SER A 588 10.81 -16.60 4.24
CA SER A 588 10.78 -18.07 4.35
C SER A 588 11.09 -18.59 5.76
N GLY A 589 11.57 -17.73 6.66
CA GLY A 589 12.06 -18.15 7.98
C GLY A 589 13.28 -19.09 7.92
N ARG A 590 13.85 -19.33 6.73
CA ARG A 590 14.97 -20.25 6.55
C ARG A 590 16.22 -19.71 7.23
N LEU A 591 16.84 -20.53 8.08
CA LEU A 591 18.10 -20.20 8.75
C LEU A 591 19.24 -19.99 7.73
N LYS A 592 19.87 -18.81 7.78
CA LYS A 592 21.02 -18.42 6.95
C LYS A 592 22.33 -18.51 7.70
N ALA A 593 22.35 -18.08 8.96
CA ALA A 593 23.51 -18.22 9.84
C ALA A 593 23.06 -18.37 11.29
N ARG A 594 23.86 -19.08 12.09
CA ARG A 594 23.67 -19.22 13.54
C ARG A 594 24.99 -19.01 14.26
N PHE A 595 24.97 -18.29 15.37
CA PHE A 595 26.13 -18.01 16.18
C PHE A 595 25.81 -18.29 17.65
N ALA A 596 26.65 -19.06 18.34
CA ALA A 596 26.50 -19.26 19.76
C ALA A 596 26.79 -17.93 20.49
N MET A 597 25.97 -17.55 21.47
CA MET A 597 26.15 -16.28 22.20
C MET A 597 27.53 -16.17 22.86
N VAL A 598 28.13 -17.30 23.24
CA VAL A 598 29.47 -17.40 23.83
C VAL A 598 30.63 -17.12 22.87
N ASP A 599 30.35 -17.11 21.56
CA ASP A 599 31.35 -16.86 20.53
C ASP A 599 31.25 -15.43 19.96
N LEU A 600 30.24 -14.64 20.36
CA LEU A 600 30.22 -13.20 20.13
C LEU A 600 31.22 -12.53 21.07
N VAL A 601 32.25 -11.90 20.50
CA VAL A 601 33.35 -11.32 21.29
C VAL A 601 33.26 -9.80 21.39
N TYR A 602 32.67 -9.15 20.40
CA TYR A 602 32.53 -7.71 20.35
C TYR A 602 31.34 -7.29 19.48
N TRP A 603 30.70 -6.16 19.79
CA TRP A 603 29.67 -5.55 18.97
C TRP A 603 29.67 -4.03 19.18
N THR A 604 29.34 -3.27 18.14
CA THR A 604 29.29 -1.80 18.17
C THR A 604 28.34 -1.25 17.13
N SER A 605 27.80 -0.05 17.39
CA SER A 605 27.08 0.76 16.42
C SER A 605 28.02 1.78 15.76
N HIS A 606 27.74 2.17 14.51
CA HIS A 606 28.56 3.14 13.79
C HIS A 606 28.32 4.57 14.28
N ALA A 607 29.40 5.28 14.66
CA ALA A 607 29.30 6.61 15.29
C ALA A 607 28.57 7.68 14.47
N ASN A 608 28.62 7.60 13.13
CA ASN A 608 28.00 8.57 12.23
C ASN A 608 26.76 8.03 11.50
N ASN A 609 26.36 6.78 11.75
CA ASN A 609 25.20 6.17 11.11
C ASN A 609 24.47 5.30 12.14
N GLU A 610 23.38 5.82 12.67
CA GLU A 610 22.56 5.20 13.72
C GLU A 610 21.90 3.89 13.28
N ARG A 611 21.96 3.55 11.99
CA ARG A 611 21.42 2.28 11.45
C ARG A 611 22.49 1.22 11.30
N VAL A 612 23.77 1.55 11.19
CA VAL A 612 24.81 0.54 10.93
C VAL A 612 25.36 -0.02 12.23
N LEU A 613 25.43 -1.34 12.33
CA LEU A 613 26.05 -2.07 13.43
C LEU A 613 27.02 -3.13 12.91
N ALA A 614 27.92 -3.57 13.79
CA ALA A 614 28.74 -4.73 13.53
C ALA A 614 28.89 -5.60 14.77
N PHE A 615 29.03 -6.91 14.57
CA PHE A 615 29.43 -7.83 15.63
C PHE A 615 30.51 -8.80 15.14
N THR A 616 31.41 -9.16 16.04
CA THR A 616 32.57 -10.01 15.77
C THR A 616 32.38 -11.36 16.44
N VAL A 617 32.49 -12.42 15.65
CA VAL A 617 32.35 -13.81 16.11
C VAL A 617 33.69 -14.54 16.02
N ARG A 618 34.01 -15.31 17.05
CA ARG A 618 35.15 -16.23 17.06
C ARG A 618 34.80 -17.53 16.32
N ARG A 619 35.56 -17.88 15.28
CA ARG A 619 35.37 -19.16 14.56
C ARG A 619 36.07 -20.29 15.31
N ARG A 620 35.32 -21.33 15.69
CA ARG A 620 35.88 -22.58 16.22
C ARG A 620 36.08 -23.54 15.04
N GLY A 621 37.31 -24.02 14.79
CA GLY A 621 37.51 -25.15 13.84
C GLY A 621 38.69 -25.10 12.86
N ARG A 622 39.41 -23.98 12.69
CA ARG A 622 40.60 -23.95 11.82
C ARG A 622 41.79 -23.30 12.53
N LYS A 623 42.75 -24.11 13.00
CA LYS A 623 44.05 -23.64 13.46
C LYS A 623 45.02 -23.64 12.28
N GLU A 624 44.98 -22.64 11.42
CA GLU A 624 46.15 -22.31 10.59
C GLU A 624 47.07 -21.41 11.42
N GLY A 625 48.28 -21.90 11.72
CA GLY A 625 49.31 -21.11 12.42
C GLY A 625 49.06 -20.78 13.91
N GLY A 626 48.04 -21.37 14.56
CA GLY A 626 47.83 -21.23 16.01
C GLY A 626 47.16 -19.92 16.48
N LYS A 627 46.60 -19.11 15.57
CA LYS A 627 45.82 -17.90 15.90
C LYS A 627 44.32 -18.18 15.80
N ASN A 628 43.52 -17.59 16.70
CA ASN A 628 42.06 -17.63 16.62
C ASN A 628 41.60 -16.74 15.45
N LEU A 629 40.72 -17.25 14.58
CA LEU A 629 40.13 -16.50 13.48
C LEU A 629 38.84 -15.81 13.95
N PHE A 630 38.72 -14.51 13.67
CA PHE A 630 37.56 -13.70 13.99
C PHE A 630 36.95 -13.15 12.71
N ILE A 631 35.62 -13.16 12.63
CA ILE A 631 34.90 -12.57 11.50
C ILE A 631 33.97 -11.49 12.02
N CYS A 632 34.09 -10.30 11.44
CA CYS A 632 33.23 -9.17 11.72
C CYS A 632 32.11 -9.12 10.68
N TYR A 633 30.87 -9.16 11.17
CA TYR A 633 29.65 -9.07 10.38
C TYR A 633 29.14 -7.64 10.46
N VAL A 634 28.90 -7.01 9.31
CA VAL A 634 28.38 -5.65 9.20
C VAL A 634 26.93 -5.71 8.72
N LEU A 635 26.06 -5.08 9.49
CA LEU A 635 24.61 -5.06 9.29
C LEU A 635 24.09 -3.62 9.31
N GLU A 636 22.93 -3.42 8.71
CA GLU A 636 22.15 -2.20 8.80
C GLU A 636 20.77 -2.52 9.38
N SER A 637 20.34 -1.80 10.40
CA SER A 637 18.99 -1.88 10.95
C SER A 637 17.99 -1.31 9.95
N THR A 638 17.00 -2.10 9.59
CA THR A 638 15.87 -1.68 8.74
C THR A 638 14.56 -1.54 9.52
N GLY A 639 14.56 -1.97 10.80
CA GLY A 639 13.41 -1.88 11.70
C GLY A 639 13.24 -0.50 12.35
N CYS A 640 12.41 -0.46 13.38
CA CYS A 640 12.19 0.77 14.18
C CYS A 640 13.38 1.07 15.11
N GLU A 641 14.15 0.05 15.45
CA GLU A 641 15.23 0.11 16.44
C GLU A 641 16.52 0.72 15.87
N ALA A 642 17.17 1.55 16.67
CA ALA A 642 18.51 2.05 16.35
C ALA A 642 19.56 0.95 16.51
N ALA A 643 20.68 1.06 15.80
CA ALA A 643 21.82 0.14 15.91
C ALA A 643 22.31 -0.02 17.36
N SER A 644 22.28 1.07 18.14
CA SER A 644 22.64 1.05 19.56
C SER A 644 21.70 0.19 20.40
N GLU A 645 20.40 0.24 20.14
CA GLU A 645 19.38 -0.55 20.85
C GLU A 645 19.53 -2.05 20.54
N ILE A 646 19.85 -2.40 19.29
CA ILE A 646 20.17 -3.77 18.90
C ILE A 646 21.45 -4.24 19.62
N CYS A 647 22.48 -3.39 19.71
CA CYS A 647 23.69 -3.68 20.46
C CYS A 647 23.44 -3.88 21.96
N ASP A 648 22.54 -3.10 22.58
CA ASP A 648 22.14 -3.27 23.98
C ASP A 648 21.42 -4.60 24.20
N ALA A 649 20.54 -5.00 23.27
CA ALA A 649 19.85 -6.28 23.33
C ALA A 649 20.82 -7.48 23.15
N ILE A 650 21.83 -7.35 22.29
CA ILE A 650 22.93 -8.33 22.18
C ILE A 650 23.67 -8.40 23.52
N ALA A 651 23.97 -7.26 24.15
CA ALA A 651 24.68 -7.23 25.42
C ALA A 651 23.90 -7.92 26.55
N GLU A 652 22.60 -7.68 26.65
CA GLU A 652 21.74 -8.33 27.63
C GLU A 652 21.64 -9.85 27.38
N SER A 653 21.53 -10.26 26.12
CA SER A 653 21.45 -11.68 25.73
C SER A 653 22.76 -12.42 26.01
N VAL A 654 23.90 -11.83 25.68
CA VAL A 654 25.24 -12.39 25.97
C VAL A 654 25.48 -12.46 27.48
N LYS A 655 25.10 -11.41 28.23
CA LYS A 655 25.19 -11.40 29.69
C LYS A 655 24.37 -12.52 30.32
N THR A 656 23.15 -12.74 29.84
CA THR A 656 22.24 -13.79 30.30
C THR A 656 22.81 -15.19 30.00
N ALA A 657 23.36 -15.38 28.79
CA ALA A 657 24.02 -16.62 28.40
C ALA A 657 25.25 -16.93 29.28
N LEU A 658 26.09 -15.93 29.56
CA LEU A 658 27.32 -16.07 30.37
C LEU A 658 27.06 -16.28 31.86
N GLN A 659 26.03 -15.65 32.44
CA GLN A 659 25.65 -15.82 33.85
C GLN A 659 25.14 -17.23 34.18
N SER A 660 24.88 -18.05 33.17
CA SER A 660 24.32 -19.38 33.32
C SER A 660 25.33 -20.53 33.19
N PHE A 661 26.61 -20.21 33.01
CA PHE A 661 27.70 -21.19 33.14
C PHE A 661 27.92 -21.54 34.62
N PRO A 662 27.86 -22.83 35.02
CA PRO A 662 28.25 -23.21 36.36
C PRO A 662 29.72 -22.87 36.57
N ILE A 663 30.00 -22.14 37.65
CA ILE A 663 31.35 -21.94 38.17
C ILE A 663 31.86 -23.33 38.58
N ASN A 664 32.62 -23.98 37.70
CA ASN A 664 33.53 -25.03 38.14
C ASN A 664 34.66 -24.33 38.91
N THR A 665 34.54 -24.34 40.22
CA THR A 665 35.66 -24.15 41.14
C THR A 665 36.77 -25.16 40.81
N PRO A 666 38.05 -24.78 40.87
CA PRO A 666 39.14 -25.69 40.60
C PRO A 666 39.28 -26.71 41.74
N SER A 667 39.55 -27.97 41.37
CA SER A 667 40.25 -28.94 42.22
C SER A 667 41.66 -29.15 41.66
#